data_AF-A0A7X9C6H2-F1
#
_entry.id   AF-A0A7X9C6H2-F1
#
_cell.length_a   1.000
_cell.length_b   1.000
_cell.length_c   1.000
_cell.angle_alpha   90.00
_cell.angle_beta   90.00
_cell.angle_gamma   90.00
#
_symmetry.space_group_name_H-M   'P 1'
#
loop_
_entity.id
_entity.type
_entity.pdbx_description
1 polymer ?
#
loop_
_entity_poly.entity_id
_entity_poly.type
_entity_poly.pdbx_seq_one_letter_code
_entity_poly.pdbx_strand_id
1 'polypeptide(L)'
;MYDIYWDEETGGILLTDSNENGIKREIRPVFYEELDLLGFDEYWDYPRVKEPLLWAASGRKYYYRGELVAEAKGGGLFSRPQLHIHERDLGLQPVDLGSTLAKNRQILQGVAQKSLGFICDAYKKYEKQTDIVTVAFSGGKDSLVLLDLVQRALEPDRFVVVFGDTDMEIKATYQAIERAKEKWHHLNFHIARSHKGAETTWHEMGPPSRIHRWCCSVHKSAPTLLLLRELTGKPSVKALIFDGVRREESPSRSNYRAITEGAKHRTQINASPIIDWNAGEVFLYLFSRGLMLNDAYRYGIVRVGCAVCPMASDWRDMITNLVYSENTWPFITQLRSYARLANNSSEGIDDYLEKGAWRGRAGGRYLAVGGNKVFEEQIGDDIEFSLRQPQENWQEWAKTLGGQILTGRNKGFIDRGGVSYPYTITRSEKSWVVRINGLAKTDRYTLSAFRAVAIKTAFCCHCQSCEVECPTGALSVKERVKIDEICTACGACLDLGGVPCLAAKSLMTTERGSNMGTRNRRSLTDYQTFGMRQTWLADFLRLQDKWRSDNDLGNRQQDSMVMWLRQAELTVGSIRRFEITELTETISRLGDNSMRTWATIWTNLGRNSTLVQWYVNNVPWGTALPKDELVALLGKEYDLSHRTRQNAITALFQLLSETPLGGQLGLGIDLTPGQRNTTLHKRGWKNPDPLSILYSLYRYAEKVNRYELTVRELFQGAEEGPYALFGIERDVLDGLFRGLSAQYPNFIKAEIIRDLDNLFLNNMHTAKEVLQLE
;
A
#
# COMPACT_ATOMS: atom_id res chain seq x y z
N MET A 1 -2.75 21.13 25.08
CA MET A 1 -3.23 19.93 25.77
C MET A 1 -2.79 20.08 27.21
N TYR A 2 -3.71 19.87 28.14
CA TYR A 2 -3.40 19.84 29.57
C TYR A 2 -2.79 18.48 29.93
N ASP A 3 -1.91 18.47 30.92
CA ASP A 3 -1.38 17.24 31.49
C ASP A 3 -2.42 16.62 32.45
N ILE A 4 -2.46 15.29 32.50
CA ILE A 4 -3.43 14.53 33.29
C ILE A 4 -2.72 13.84 34.45
N TYR A 5 -3.30 13.92 35.64
CA TYR A 5 -2.83 13.24 36.85
C TYR A 5 -3.95 12.40 37.47
N TRP A 6 -3.54 11.40 38.27
CA TRP A 6 -4.47 10.65 39.09
C TRP A 6 -4.93 11.48 40.30
N ASP A 7 -6.19 11.29 40.70
CA ASP A 7 -6.71 11.86 41.94
C ASP A 7 -7.15 10.73 42.87
N GLU A 8 -6.29 10.39 43.83
CA GLU A 8 -6.51 9.28 44.76
C GLU A 8 -7.78 9.46 45.58
N GLU A 9 -8.12 10.70 45.93
CA GLU A 9 -9.28 11.04 46.76
C GLU A 9 -10.59 10.69 46.05
N THR A 10 -10.74 11.14 44.79
CA THR A 10 -11.96 10.91 44.01
C THR A 10 -11.95 9.60 43.23
N GLY A 11 -10.77 8.99 43.06
CA GLY A 11 -10.53 7.90 42.10
C GLY A 11 -10.56 8.36 40.62
N GLY A 12 -10.65 9.67 40.40
CA GLY A 12 -10.76 10.30 39.09
C GLY A 12 -9.42 10.70 38.49
N ILE A 13 -9.49 11.66 37.58
CA ILE A 13 -8.33 12.29 36.94
C ILE A 13 -8.40 13.82 37.11
N LEU A 14 -7.25 14.47 37.18
CA LEU A 14 -7.11 15.93 37.26
C LEU A 14 -6.36 16.46 36.05
N LEU A 15 -6.92 17.49 35.43
CA LEU A 15 -6.27 18.28 34.39
C LEU A 15 -5.42 19.36 35.06
N THR A 16 -4.22 19.61 34.54
CA THR A 16 -3.34 20.67 35.06
C THR A 16 -2.58 21.37 33.92
N ASP A 17 -2.16 22.61 34.15
CA ASP A 17 -1.29 23.40 33.26
C ASP A 17 0.21 23.06 33.39
N SER A 18 0.58 22.17 34.31
CA SER A 18 1.99 21.77 34.52
C SER A 18 2.50 20.95 33.33
N ASN A 19 3.77 21.14 32.94
CA ASN A 19 4.41 20.42 31.81
C ASN A 19 5.29 19.23 32.27
N GLU A 20 5.27 18.91 33.56
CA GLU A 20 6.19 17.97 34.19
C GLU A 20 5.50 16.63 34.43
N ASN A 21 6.02 15.51 33.89
CA ASN A 21 5.64 14.13 34.28
C ASN A 21 4.16 13.68 34.25
N GLY A 22 3.22 14.47 33.74
CA GLY A 22 1.81 14.05 33.59
C GLY A 22 1.60 12.87 32.63
N ILE A 23 0.40 12.28 32.65
CA ILE A 23 -0.02 11.20 31.74
C ILE A 23 -0.20 11.77 30.34
N LYS A 24 0.81 11.60 29.47
CA LYS A 24 0.84 12.14 28.09
C LYS A 24 0.24 11.21 27.03
N ARG A 25 -0.50 10.19 27.44
CA ARG A 25 -1.04 9.16 26.54
C ARG A 25 -2.53 8.97 26.77
N GLU A 26 -3.19 8.37 25.78
CA GLU A 26 -4.64 8.16 25.81
C GLU A 26 -5.09 7.44 27.10
N ILE A 27 -6.03 8.08 27.79
CA ILE A 27 -6.67 7.66 29.03
C ILE A 27 -8.18 7.57 28.84
N ARG A 28 -8.81 6.58 29.46
CA ARG A 28 -10.26 6.38 29.39
C ARG A 28 -10.84 5.78 30.66
N PRO A 29 -12.11 6.08 30.97
CA PRO A 29 -12.82 5.38 32.04
C PRO A 29 -13.02 3.90 31.67
N VAL A 30 -13.11 3.07 32.71
CA VAL A 30 -13.42 1.64 32.63
C VAL A 30 -14.71 1.41 33.40
N PHE A 31 -15.61 0.65 32.79
CA PHE A 31 -16.92 0.33 33.34
C PHE A 31 -17.02 -1.17 33.60
N TYR A 32 -18.02 -1.58 34.38
CA TYR A 32 -18.20 -2.99 34.73
C TYR A 32 -18.37 -3.88 33.50
N GLU A 33 -18.94 -3.39 32.40
CA GLU A 33 -19.14 -4.19 31.19
C GLU A 33 -17.82 -4.64 30.55
N GLU A 34 -16.78 -3.80 30.60
CA GLU A 34 -15.44 -4.20 30.18
C GLU A 34 -14.85 -5.22 31.16
N LEU A 35 -15.03 -5.01 32.46
CA LEU A 35 -14.49 -5.91 33.48
C LEU A 35 -15.12 -7.31 33.36
N ASP A 36 -16.43 -7.39 33.22
CA ASP A 36 -17.18 -8.62 33.01
C ASP A 36 -16.80 -9.27 31.65
N LEU A 37 -16.63 -8.48 30.58
CA LEU A 37 -16.20 -9.00 29.28
C LEU A 37 -14.84 -9.70 29.35
N LEU A 38 -13.92 -9.16 30.16
CA LEU A 38 -12.55 -9.62 30.29
C LEU A 38 -12.37 -10.70 31.37
N GLY A 39 -13.33 -10.88 32.28
CA GLY A 39 -13.28 -11.87 33.37
C GLY A 39 -12.55 -11.37 34.61
N PHE A 40 -12.67 -10.07 34.94
CA PHE A 40 -12.07 -9.51 36.16
C PHE A 40 -12.82 -9.89 37.43
N ASP A 41 -14.06 -10.38 37.33
CA ASP A 41 -14.89 -10.87 38.43
C ASP A 41 -14.30 -12.12 39.10
N GLU A 42 -13.38 -12.83 38.45
CA GLU A 42 -12.59 -13.90 39.06
C GLU A 42 -11.54 -13.39 40.07
N TYR A 43 -11.20 -12.09 40.03
CA TYR A 43 -10.08 -11.52 40.81
C TYR A 43 -10.50 -10.38 41.74
N TRP A 44 -11.56 -9.64 41.40
CA TRP A 44 -12.01 -8.44 42.10
C TRP A 44 -13.52 -8.47 42.35
N ASP A 45 -13.96 -7.82 43.41
CA ASP A 45 -15.38 -7.51 43.65
C ASP A 45 -15.68 -6.07 43.20
N TYR A 46 -16.75 -5.88 42.43
CA TYR A 46 -17.12 -4.56 41.92
C TYR A 46 -18.62 -4.45 41.57
N PRO A 47 -19.23 -3.26 41.76
CA PRO A 47 -20.64 -3.05 41.52
C PRO A 47 -20.94 -2.81 40.03
N ARG A 48 -22.13 -3.25 39.58
CA ARG A 48 -22.60 -3.07 38.20
C ARG A 48 -23.36 -1.75 38.05
N VAL A 49 -22.63 -0.65 38.04
CA VAL A 49 -23.17 0.73 38.06
C VAL A 49 -22.85 1.53 36.79
N LYS A 50 -23.47 2.70 36.63
CA LYS A 50 -23.28 3.52 35.42
C LYS A 50 -21.95 4.27 35.44
N GLU A 51 -21.48 4.62 36.63
CA GLU A 51 -20.24 5.32 36.90
C GLU A 51 -19.02 4.46 36.53
N PRO A 52 -17.90 5.07 36.08
CA PRO A 52 -16.63 4.38 35.97
C PRO A 52 -16.19 3.80 37.31
N LEU A 53 -15.55 2.64 37.26
CA LEU A 53 -14.98 1.98 38.44
C LEU A 53 -13.50 2.29 38.60
N LEU A 54 -12.79 2.45 37.47
CA LEU A 54 -11.38 2.81 37.43
C LEU A 54 -11.04 3.38 36.05
N TRP A 55 -9.75 3.56 35.76
CA TRP A 55 -9.28 4.11 34.49
C TRP A 55 -8.29 3.19 33.81
N ALA A 56 -8.27 3.23 32.48
CA ALA A 56 -7.27 2.55 31.67
C ALA A 56 -6.42 3.58 30.93
N ALA A 57 -5.10 3.38 30.98
CA ALA A 57 -4.14 4.15 30.21
C ALA A 57 -3.53 3.28 29.09
N SER A 58 -2.73 3.94 28.24
CA SER A 58 -2.05 3.30 27.12
C SER A 58 -1.33 2.00 27.47
N GLY A 59 -1.51 1.00 26.61
CA GLY A 59 -1.03 -0.36 26.85
C GLY A 59 -2.04 -1.25 27.59
N ARG A 60 -3.29 -0.77 27.81
CA ARG A 60 -4.35 -1.49 28.54
C ARG A 60 -3.91 -1.81 29.97
N LYS A 61 -3.39 -0.77 30.60
CA LYS A 61 -2.97 -0.75 31.99
C LYS A 61 -4.10 -0.13 32.81
N TYR A 62 -4.55 -0.85 33.82
CA TYR A 62 -5.72 -0.53 34.64
C TYR A 62 -5.24 0.10 35.95
N TYR A 63 -5.74 1.29 36.25
CA TYR A 63 -5.33 2.09 37.40
C TYR A 63 -6.53 2.36 38.30
N TYR A 64 -6.46 1.90 39.54
CA TYR A 64 -7.46 2.15 40.57
C TYR A 64 -6.87 3.14 41.59
N ARG A 65 -7.49 4.31 41.72
CA ARG A 65 -7.01 5.40 42.59
C ARG A 65 -5.51 5.71 42.39
N GLY A 66 -5.06 5.72 41.14
CA GLY A 66 -3.68 6.04 40.77
C GLY A 66 -2.68 4.87 40.76
N GLU A 67 -3.03 3.75 41.38
CA GLU A 67 -2.17 2.57 41.46
C GLU A 67 -2.44 1.59 40.30
N LEU A 68 -1.36 1.02 39.74
CA LEU A 68 -1.44 0.04 38.66
C LEU A 68 -1.86 -1.32 39.20
N VAL A 69 -3.12 -1.72 38.99
CA VAL A 69 -3.69 -2.94 39.56
C VAL A 69 -3.75 -4.12 38.59
N ALA A 70 -3.79 -3.86 37.28
CA ALA A 70 -3.73 -4.92 36.27
C ALA A 70 -3.27 -4.45 34.87
N GLU A 71 -2.94 -5.40 34.01
CA GLU A 71 -2.68 -5.19 32.59
C GLU A 71 -3.36 -6.27 31.73
N ALA A 72 -3.90 -5.88 30.57
CA ALA A 72 -4.35 -6.83 29.54
C ALA A 72 -3.38 -6.87 28.35
N LYS A 73 -2.86 -8.06 28.03
CA LYS A 73 -1.89 -8.29 26.93
C LYS A 73 -2.46 -9.23 25.89
N GLY A 74 -2.14 -8.99 24.61
CA GLY A 74 -2.71 -9.76 23.50
C GLY A 74 -4.18 -9.43 23.23
N GLY A 75 -4.97 -10.42 22.78
CA GLY A 75 -6.33 -10.21 22.33
C GLY A 75 -6.40 -9.77 20.86
N GLY A 76 -7.14 -10.53 20.07
CA GLY A 76 -7.33 -10.31 18.65
C GLY A 76 -8.72 -10.72 18.20
N LEU A 77 -8.92 -10.88 16.90
CA LEU A 77 -10.24 -11.09 16.33
C LEU A 77 -10.95 -12.33 16.92
N PHE A 78 -10.19 -13.39 17.19
CA PHE A 78 -10.67 -14.66 17.74
C PHE A 78 -10.05 -15.01 19.10
N SER A 79 -8.96 -14.36 19.51
CA SER A 79 -8.30 -14.64 20.79
C SER A 79 -8.68 -13.64 21.88
N ARG A 80 -8.85 -14.15 23.11
CA ARG A 80 -8.98 -13.33 24.32
C ARG A 80 -7.59 -12.86 24.81
N PRO A 81 -7.51 -11.74 25.54
CA PRO A 81 -6.26 -11.26 26.09
C PRO A 81 -5.89 -12.05 27.35
N GLN A 82 -4.60 -12.03 27.70
CA GLN A 82 -4.13 -12.51 28.99
C GLN A 82 -4.15 -11.37 30.01
N LEU A 83 -4.84 -11.59 31.12
CA LEU A 83 -4.85 -10.67 32.26
C LEU A 83 -3.64 -10.91 33.15
N HIS A 84 -2.94 -9.83 33.47
CA HIS A 84 -1.86 -9.81 34.47
C HIS A 84 -2.36 -8.99 35.65
N ILE A 85 -2.73 -9.67 36.73
CA ILE A 85 -3.28 -9.06 37.94
C ILE A 85 -2.13 -8.79 38.90
N HIS A 86 -1.91 -7.51 39.24
CA HIS A 86 -0.87 -7.08 40.18
C HIS A 86 -1.38 -7.06 41.62
N GLU A 87 -2.67 -6.76 41.79
CA GLU A 87 -3.34 -6.76 43.09
C GLU A 87 -4.63 -7.57 43.01
N ARG A 88 -4.79 -8.55 43.89
CA ARG A 88 -5.94 -9.46 43.96
C ARG A 88 -6.87 -9.04 45.10
N ASP A 89 -8.11 -9.53 45.04
CA ASP A 89 -9.12 -9.35 46.10
C ASP A 89 -9.49 -7.87 46.35
N LEU A 90 -9.37 -7.03 45.31
CA LEU A 90 -9.79 -5.64 45.34
C LEU A 90 -11.32 -5.53 45.35
N GLY A 91 -11.85 -4.73 46.28
CA GLY A 91 -13.24 -4.25 46.27
C GLY A 91 -13.32 -2.86 45.63
N LEU A 92 -13.62 -2.79 44.33
CA LEU A 92 -13.66 -1.52 43.60
C LEU A 92 -14.89 -0.71 44.00
N GLN A 93 -14.67 0.56 44.32
CA GLN A 93 -15.73 1.54 44.51
C GLN A 93 -15.85 2.44 43.28
N PRO A 94 -17.07 2.90 42.94
CA PRO A 94 -17.24 3.83 41.83
C PRO A 94 -16.44 5.12 42.03
N VAL A 95 -15.94 5.67 40.92
CA VAL A 95 -15.27 6.97 40.92
C VAL A 95 -16.26 8.05 41.36
N ASP A 96 -15.84 8.93 42.28
CA ASP A 96 -16.62 10.12 42.64
C ASP A 96 -16.56 11.14 41.51
N LEU A 97 -17.41 10.92 40.50
CA LEU A 97 -17.50 11.78 39.34
C LEU A 97 -17.91 13.21 39.71
N GLY A 98 -18.76 13.39 40.73
CA GLY A 98 -19.21 14.71 41.15
C GLY A 98 -18.04 15.58 41.59
N SER A 99 -17.22 15.07 42.51
CA SER A 99 -16.03 15.74 43.00
C SER A 99 -14.94 15.86 41.92
N THR A 100 -14.73 14.81 41.11
CA THR A 100 -13.79 14.85 39.97
C THR A 100 -14.12 16.01 39.02
N LEU A 101 -15.39 16.16 38.65
CA LEU A 101 -15.83 17.21 37.74
C LEU A 101 -15.79 18.60 38.38
N ALA A 102 -16.05 18.69 39.69
CA ALA A 102 -15.91 19.94 40.43
C ALA A 102 -14.46 20.45 40.41
N LYS A 103 -13.48 19.57 40.68
CA LYS A 103 -12.05 19.92 40.65
C LYS A 103 -11.56 20.33 39.25
N ASN A 104 -12.11 19.74 38.18
CA ASN A 104 -11.72 20.04 36.80
C ASN A 104 -12.49 21.20 36.12
N ARG A 105 -13.49 21.77 36.81
CA ARG A 105 -14.47 22.68 36.20
C ARG A 105 -13.84 23.86 35.47
N GLN A 106 -12.87 24.53 36.08
CA GLN A 106 -12.27 25.75 35.53
C GLN A 106 -11.52 25.48 34.21
N ILE A 107 -10.73 24.41 34.17
CA ILE A 107 -9.99 24.01 32.96
C ILE A 107 -10.95 23.59 31.86
N LEU A 108 -11.94 22.75 32.16
CA LEU A 108 -12.94 22.30 31.18
C LEU A 108 -13.73 23.49 30.57
N GLN A 109 -14.05 24.50 31.38
CA GLN A 109 -14.68 25.73 30.90
C GLN A 109 -13.76 26.50 29.94
N GLY A 110 -12.48 26.67 30.27
CA GLY A 110 -11.50 27.33 29.40
C GLY A 110 -11.31 26.60 28.07
N VAL A 111 -11.16 25.28 28.13
CA VAL A 111 -11.03 24.39 26.96
C VAL A 111 -12.25 24.48 26.06
N ALA A 112 -13.46 24.41 26.63
CA ALA A 112 -14.71 24.57 25.89
C ALA A 112 -14.85 25.96 25.27
N GLN A 113 -14.52 27.03 26.00
CA GLN A 113 -14.62 28.41 25.52
C GLN A 113 -13.70 28.66 24.32
N LYS A 114 -12.49 28.10 24.34
CA LYS A 114 -11.56 28.16 23.21
C LYS A 114 -12.14 27.51 21.96
N SER A 115 -12.75 26.32 22.10
CA SER A 115 -13.42 25.63 20.99
C SER A 115 -14.64 26.40 20.46
N LEU A 116 -15.46 26.98 21.35
CA LEU A 116 -16.60 27.81 20.97
C LEU A 116 -16.16 29.04 20.17
N GLY A 117 -15.11 29.74 20.62
CA GLY A 117 -14.52 30.86 19.89
C GLY A 117 -14.04 30.45 18.50
N PHE A 118 -13.33 29.33 18.42
CA PHE A 118 -12.88 28.78 17.13
C PHE A 118 -14.04 28.46 16.17
N ILE A 119 -15.13 27.87 16.67
CA ILE A 119 -16.32 27.56 15.85
C ILE A 119 -16.92 28.85 15.28
N CYS A 120 -17.11 29.87 16.13
CA CYS A 120 -17.64 31.17 15.72
C CYS A 120 -16.74 31.84 14.68
N ASP A 121 -15.42 31.82 14.88
CA ASP A 121 -14.46 32.44 13.97
C ASP A 121 -14.40 31.71 12.61
N ALA A 122 -14.38 30.38 12.63
CA ALA A 122 -14.42 29.56 11.42
C ALA A 122 -15.72 29.79 10.64
N TYR A 123 -16.87 29.80 11.33
CA TYR A 123 -18.16 30.08 10.72
C TYR A 123 -18.18 31.46 10.06
N LYS A 124 -17.86 32.53 10.80
CA LYS A 124 -17.82 33.91 10.27
C LYS A 124 -16.91 34.06 9.04
N LYS A 125 -15.78 33.35 9.04
CA LYS A 125 -14.80 33.40 7.94
C LYS A 125 -15.34 32.73 6.66
N TYR A 126 -16.03 31.60 6.79
CA TYR A 126 -16.36 30.74 5.65
C TYR A 126 -17.83 30.73 5.25
N GLU A 127 -18.76 31.19 6.09
CA GLU A 127 -20.21 31.17 5.79
C GLU A 127 -20.51 31.76 4.41
N LYS A 128 -19.94 32.92 4.08
CA LYS A 128 -20.13 33.60 2.78
C LYS A 128 -19.47 32.90 1.59
N GLN A 129 -18.60 31.93 1.85
CA GLN A 129 -17.81 31.22 0.84
C GLN A 129 -18.27 29.77 0.66
N THR A 130 -19.29 29.34 1.41
CA THR A 130 -19.82 27.98 1.43
C THR A 130 -21.32 27.99 1.24
N ASP A 131 -21.84 26.97 0.57
CA ASP A 131 -23.26 26.82 0.30
C ASP A 131 -24.02 26.23 1.50
N ILE A 132 -23.32 25.50 2.36
CA ILE A 132 -23.88 24.82 3.52
C ILE A 132 -22.82 24.57 4.59
N VAL A 133 -23.24 24.62 5.85
CA VAL A 133 -22.43 24.27 7.01
C VAL A 133 -22.93 22.95 7.60
N THR A 134 -22.01 22.06 7.93
CA THR A 134 -22.33 20.70 8.35
C THR A 134 -21.51 20.28 9.56
N VAL A 135 -22.13 19.57 10.49
CA VAL A 135 -21.44 18.83 11.56
C VAL A 135 -21.35 17.36 11.15
N ALA A 136 -20.13 16.86 10.96
CA ALA A 136 -19.89 15.45 10.70
C ALA A 136 -20.06 14.64 11.98
N PHE A 137 -21.18 13.94 12.08
CA PHE A 137 -21.57 13.21 13.28
C PHE A 137 -21.38 11.70 13.09
N SER A 138 -20.82 11.01 14.09
CA SER A 138 -20.59 9.56 14.02
C SER A 138 -21.10 8.78 15.23
N GLY A 139 -21.78 9.45 16.17
CA GLY A 139 -22.21 8.84 17.43
C GLY A 139 -21.04 8.40 18.33
N GLY A 140 -19.81 8.83 18.06
CA GLY A 140 -18.64 8.60 18.91
C GLY A 140 -18.45 9.72 19.95
N LYS A 141 -17.63 9.47 20.97
CA LYS A 141 -17.33 10.42 22.06
C LYS A 141 -16.95 11.81 21.53
N ASP A 142 -16.06 11.84 20.54
CA ASP A 142 -15.52 13.06 19.96
C ASP A 142 -16.59 13.85 19.18
N SER A 143 -17.44 13.15 18.40
CA SER A 143 -18.54 13.78 17.66
C SER A 143 -19.70 14.25 18.53
N LEU A 144 -19.89 13.63 19.70
CA LEU A 144 -20.90 14.06 20.68
C LEU A 144 -20.49 15.38 21.35
N VAL A 145 -19.23 15.49 21.75
CA VAL A 145 -18.65 16.74 22.26
C VAL A 145 -18.71 17.82 21.18
N LEU A 146 -18.30 17.51 19.95
CA LEU A 146 -18.37 18.44 18.83
C LEU A 146 -19.78 18.98 18.61
N LEU A 147 -20.79 18.10 18.55
CA LEU A 147 -22.16 18.52 18.32
C LEU A 147 -22.68 19.42 19.44
N ASP A 148 -22.41 19.09 20.70
CA ASP A 148 -22.77 19.96 21.83
C ASP A 148 -22.06 21.32 21.77
N LEU A 149 -20.81 21.39 21.32
CA LEU A 149 -20.11 22.66 21.16
C LEU A 149 -20.67 23.49 20.00
N VAL A 150 -20.94 22.87 18.85
CA VAL A 150 -21.46 23.60 17.68
C VAL A 150 -22.87 24.13 17.93
N GLN A 151 -23.77 23.34 18.50
CA GLN A 151 -25.13 23.81 18.81
C GLN A 151 -25.19 24.91 19.88
N ARG A 152 -24.14 25.05 20.70
CA ARG A 152 -23.98 26.18 21.63
C ARG A 152 -23.43 27.44 20.97
N ALA A 153 -22.70 27.28 19.87
CA ALA A 153 -22.02 28.38 19.18
C ALA A 153 -22.87 28.96 18.05
N LEU A 154 -23.69 28.14 17.39
CA LEU A 154 -24.46 28.50 16.19
C LEU A 154 -25.95 28.19 16.39
N GLU A 155 -26.82 28.99 15.77
CA GLU A 155 -28.26 28.73 15.77
C GLU A 155 -28.57 27.41 14.99
N PRO A 156 -29.59 26.63 15.40
CA PRO A 156 -29.92 25.33 14.80
C PRO A 156 -30.14 25.31 13.28
N ASP A 157 -30.59 26.41 12.69
CA ASP A 157 -30.88 26.55 11.27
C ASP A 157 -29.64 26.93 10.43
N ARG A 158 -28.52 27.29 11.08
CA ARG A 158 -27.26 27.66 10.41
C ARG A 158 -26.43 26.47 9.98
N PHE A 159 -26.75 25.27 10.43
CA PHE A 159 -26.01 24.06 10.09
C PHE A 159 -26.93 22.83 10.03
N VAL A 160 -26.45 21.79 9.37
CA VAL A 160 -27.07 20.46 9.39
C VAL A 160 -26.17 19.45 10.07
N VAL A 161 -26.75 18.43 10.68
CA VAL A 161 -26.01 17.32 11.29
C VAL A 161 -26.06 16.13 10.35
N VAL A 162 -24.91 15.65 9.88
CA VAL A 162 -24.87 14.53 8.93
C VAL A 162 -24.19 13.33 9.56
N PHE A 163 -24.94 12.24 9.67
CA PHE A 163 -24.40 10.91 9.93
C PHE A 163 -24.07 10.23 8.59
N GLY A 164 -22.79 10.02 8.34
CA GLY A 164 -22.31 9.23 7.19
C GLY A 164 -22.41 7.74 7.50
N ASP A 165 -23.53 7.14 7.15
CA ASP A 165 -23.80 5.72 7.36
C ASP A 165 -23.06 4.87 6.35
N THR A 166 -22.07 4.14 6.85
CA THR A 166 -21.19 3.35 5.99
C THR A 166 -21.75 1.96 5.65
N ASP A 167 -22.93 1.62 6.18
CA ASP A 167 -23.51 0.26 6.10
C ASP A 167 -22.60 -0.82 6.71
N MET A 168 -21.63 -0.39 7.52
CA MET A 168 -20.66 -1.24 8.21
C MET A 168 -20.59 -0.90 9.70
N GLU A 169 -21.46 -0.05 10.25
CA GLU A 169 -21.35 0.38 11.65
C GLU A 169 -21.81 -0.71 12.63
N ILE A 170 -21.31 -0.67 13.86
CA ILE A 170 -21.78 -1.57 14.93
C ILE A 170 -23.14 -1.11 15.46
N LYS A 171 -23.93 -2.04 16.00
CA LYS A 171 -25.27 -1.75 16.56
C LYS A 171 -25.27 -0.57 17.54
N ALA A 172 -24.26 -0.48 18.40
CA ALA A 172 -24.13 0.61 19.37
C ALA A 172 -23.98 2.01 18.73
N THR A 173 -23.42 2.10 17.51
CA THR A 173 -23.40 3.35 16.74
C THR A 173 -24.81 3.78 16.40
N TYR A 174 -25.62 2.91 15.80
CA TYR A 174 -27.01 3.26 15.43
C TYR A 174 -27.83 3.65 16.66
N GLN A 175 -27.69 2.92 17.77
CA GLN A 175 -28.34 3.28 19.04
C GLN A 175 -27.89 4.65 19.58
N ALA A 176 -26.61 5.01 19.40
CA ALA A 176 -26.14 6.34 19.74
C ALA A 176 -26.69 7.42 18.78
N ILE A 177 -26.87 7.13 17.49
CA ILE A 177 -27.49 8.10 16.57
C ILE A 177 -28.94 8.40 16.97
N GLU A 178 -29.73 7.38 17.29
CA GLU A 178 -31.14 7.58 17.68
C GLU A 178 -31.26 8.36 19.00
N ARG A 179 -30.48 8.00 20.04
CA ARG A 179 -30.43 8.77 21.28
C ARG A 179 -29.99 10.22 21.07
N ALA A 180 -29.11 10.49 20.10
CA ALA A 180 -28.68 11.85 19.76
C ALA A 180 -29.82 12.64 19.11
N LYS A 181 -30.56 12.04 18.16
CA LYS A 181 -31.72 12.67 17.53
C LYS A 181 -32.81 13.00 18.55
N GLU A 182 -33.06 12.13 19.52
CA GLU A 182 -34.01 12.39 20.60
C GLU A 182 -33.56 13.57 21.48
N LYS A 183 -32.29 13.56 21.91
CA LYS A 183 -31.73 14.62 22.77
C LYS A 183 -31.68 15.98 22.05
N TRP A 184 -31.33 15.98 20.77
CA TRP A 184 -31.19 17.18 19.94
C TRP A 184 -32.26 17.22 18.83
N HIS A 185 -33.51 16.93 19.19
CA HIS A 185 -34.64 16.88 18.25
C HIS A 185 -34.94 18.21 17.51
N HIS A 186 -34.41 19.32 18.02
CA HIS A 186 -34.49 20.64 17.40
C HIS A 186 -33.43 20.87 16.30
N LEU A 187 -32.49 19.93 16.09
CA LEU A 187 -31.47 20.01 15.06
C LEU A 187 -31.86 19.21 13.81
N ASN A 188 -31.42 19.67 12.65
CA ASN A 188 -31.66 19.03 11.36
C ASN A 188 -30.70 17.86 11.13
N PHE A 189 -31.09 16.65 11.55
CA PHE A 189 -30.34 15.42 11.31
C PHE A 189 -30.63 14.81 9.95
N HIS A 190 -29.57 14.47 9.22
CA HIS A 190 -29.64 13.73 7.98
C HIS A 190 -28.71 12.51 7.98
N ILE A 191 -29.11 11.49 7.24
CA ILE A 191 -28.31 10.28 7.03
C ILE A 191 -27.83 10.28 5.58
N ALA A 192 -26.52 10.26 5.40
CA ALA A 192 -25.90 10.07 4.10
C ALA A 192 -25.48 8.60 3.96
N ARG A 193 -26.02 7.91 2.96
CA ARG A 193 -25.71 6.49 2.70
C ARG A 193 -25.40 6.28 1.22
N SER A 194 -24.44 5.39 0.94
CA SER A 194 -24.19 4.91 -0.43
C SER A 194 -25.44 4.22 -0.99
N HIS A 195 -25.71 4.40 -2.28
CA HIS A 195 -26.79 3.67 -2.96
C HIS A 195 -26.50 2.15 -3.09
N LYS A 196 -25.23 1.73 -2.91
CA LYS A 196 -24.83 0.32 -2.80
C LYS A 196 -24.50 -0.03 -1.36
N GLY A 197 -24.99 -1.19 -0.92
CA GLY A 197 -24.62 -1.77 0.36
C GLY A 197 -23.13 -2.15 0.43
N ALA A 198 -22.61 -2.20 1.66
CA ALA A 198 -21.21 -2.46 1.91
C ALA A 198 -20.77 -3.83 1.38
N GLU A 199 -21.55 -4.88 1.65
CA GLU A 199 -21.26 -6.24 1.17
C GLU A 199 -21.12 -6.31 -0.36
N THR A 200 -22.03 -5.65 -1.10
CA THR A 200 -21.97 -5.57 -2.57
C THR A 200 -20.66 -4.92 -3.03
N THR A 201 -20.30 -3.77 -2.44
CA THR A 201 -19.07 -3.09 -2.83
C THR A 201 -17.80 -3.87 -2.44
N TRP A 202 -17.84 -4.67 -1.37
CA TRP A 202 -16.74 -5.59 -1.04
C TRP A 202 -16.61 -6.72 -2.06
N HIS A 203 -17.71 -7.25 -2.59
CA HIS A 203 -17.68 -8.20 -3.69
C HIS A 203 -17.13 -7.58 -4.99
N GLU A 204 -17.55 -6.35 -5.31
CA GLU A 204 -17.16 -5.67 -6.54
C GLU A 204 -15.73 -5.14 -6.50
N MET A 205 -15.27 -4.60 -5.36
CA MET A 205 -13.98 -3.91 -5.23
C MET A 205 -12.96 -4.68 -4.37
N GLY A 206 -13.36 -5.77 -3.73
CA GLY A 206 -12.58 -6.49 -2.73
C GLY A 206 -12.57 -5.81 -1.35
N PRO A 207 -12.20 -6.54 -0.28
CA PRO A 207 -12.15 -5.99 1.06
C PRO A 207 -11.20 -4.77 1.12
N PRO A 208 -11.59 -3.68 1.80
CA PRO A 208 -10.72 -2.53 2.01
C PRO A 208 -9.41 -2.94 2.70
N SER A 209 -8.32 -2.25 2.40
CA SER A 209 -7.02 -2.52 3.02
C SER A 209 -6.34 -1.23 3.48
N ARG A 210 -5.21 -1.33 4.18
CA ARG A 210 -4.41 -0.16 4.57
C ARG A 210 -3.92 0.62 3.36
N ILE A 211 -3.76 -0.05 2.21
CA ILE A 211 -3.32 0.49 0.92
C ILE A 211 -4.52 1.01 0.11
N HIS A 212 -5.60 0.22 0.04
CA HIS A 212 -6.79 0.48 -0.77
C HIS A 212 -7.98 0.83 0.12
N ARG A 213 -8.01 2.07 0.61
CA ARG A 213 -9.05 2.61 1.51
C ARG A 213 -10.24 3.23 0.77
N TRP A 214 -10.69 2.57 -0.30
CA TRP A 214 -11.78 3.08 -1.14
C TRP A 214 -13.07 3.30 -0.34
N CYS A 215 -13.32 2.52 0.71
CA CYS A 215 -14.54 2.58 1.50
C CYS A 215 -14.81 3.95 2.15
N CYS A 216 -13.78 4.70 2.55
CA CYS A 216 -13.97 6.04 3.11
C CYS A 216 -14.48 7.05 2.07
N SER A 217 -14.14 6.87 0.79
CA SER A 217 -14.66 7.69 -0.30
C SER A 217 -16.07 7.24 -0.68
N VAL A 218 -16.24 5.94 -0.90
CA VAL A 218 -17.49 5.33 -1.43
C VAL A 218 -18.64 5.37 -0.43
N HIS A 219 -18.38 5.06 0.85
CA HIS A 219 -19.43 4.88 1.86
C HIS A 219 -19.57 6.04 2.85
N LYS A 220 -18.67 7.03 2.78
CA LYS A 220 -18.70 8.15 3.73
C LYS A 220 -18.70 9.50 3.03
N SER A 221 -17.63 9.78 2.30
CA SER A 221 -17.39 11.15 1.81
C SER A 221 -18.27 11.48 0.59
N ALA A 222 -18.35 10.58 -0.40
CA ALA A 222 -19.19 10.80 -1.58
C ALA A 222 -20.70 10.85 -1.24
N PRO A 223 -21.27 9.93 -0.45
CA PRO A 223 -22.67 10.03 -0.05
C PRO A 223 -23.00 11.33 0.70
N THR A 224 -22.09 11.79 1.56
CA THR A 224 -22.26 13.06 2.28
C THR A 224 -22.36 14.22 1.30
N LEU A 225 -21.44 14.32 0.34
CA LEU A 225 -21.47 15.43 -0.63
C LEU A 225 -22.69 15.37 -1.56
N LEU A 226 -23.13 14.17 -1.97
CA LEU A 226 -24.35 14.01 -2.75
C LEU A 226 -25.60 14.46 -1.98
N LEU A 227 -25.71 14.06 -0.71
CA LEU A 227 -26.79 14.55 0.17
C LEU A 227 -26.74 16.08 0.30
N LEU A 228 -25.56 16.68 0.50
CA LEU A 228 -25.44 18.14 0.61
C LEU A 228 -25.82 18.86 -0.69
N ARG A 229 -25.58 18.26 -1.87
CA ARG A 229 -26.08 18.78 -3.16
C ARG A 229 -27.60 18.75 -3.21
N GLU A 230 -28.21 17.65 -2.76
CA GLU A 230 -29.66 17.51 -2.68
C GLU A 230 -30.29 18.55 -1.76
N LEU A 231 -29.77 18.71 -0.54
CA LEU A 231 -30.28 19.67 0.44
C LEU A 231 -30.16 21.13 -0.02
N THR A 232 -29.16 21.44 -0.84
CA THR A 232 -28.94 22.80 -1.36
C THR A 232 -29.58 23.04 -2.73
N GLY A 233 -30.07 21.99 -3.40
CA GLY A 233 -30.56 22.06 -4.79
C GLY A 233 -29.50 22.45 -5.80
N LYS A 234 -28.20 22.30 -5.48
CA LYS A 234 -27.08 22.75 -6.31
C LYS A 234 -26.37 21.57 -6.99
N PRO A 235 -25.93 21.73 -8.25
CA PRO A 235 -25.22 20.66 -8.97
C PRO A 235 -23.84 20.34 -8.37
N SER A 236 -23.23 21.31 -7.69
CA SER A 236 -22.01 21.15 -6.91
C SER A 236 -22.13 22.00 -5.64
N VAL A 237 -21.57 21.52 -4.54
CA VAL A 237 -21.70 22.12 -3.21
C VAL A 237 -20.32 22.35 -2.61
N LYS A 238 -20.06 23.58 -2.15
CA LYS A 238 -18.91 23.92 -1.33
C LYS A 238 -19.32 23.95 0.13
N ALA A 239 -18.81 23.02 0.94
CA ALA A 239 -19.28 22.80 2.31
C ALA A 239 -18.22 23.13 3.35
N LEU A 240 -18.61 23.83 4.42
CA LEU A 240 -17.84 23.89 5.67
C LEU A 240 -18.27 22.72 6.56
N ILE A 241 -17.34 21.84 6.87
CA ILE A 241 -17.58 20.65 7.68
C ILE A 241 -16.81 20.75 8.99
N PHE A 242 -17.54 20.87 10.09
CA PHE A 242 -16.99 20.68 11.42
C PHE A 242 -16.80 19.20 11.70
N ASP A 243 -15.60 18.79 12.11
CA ASP A 243 -15.27 17.40 12.47
C ASP A 243 -14.56 17.27 13.82
N GLY A 244 -14.64 16.06 14.39
CA GLY A 244 -14.14 15.74 15.72
C GLY A 244 -12.73 15.14 15.72
N VAL A 245 -11.87 15.52 14.77
CA VAL A 245 -10.50 15.00 14.68
C VAL A 245 -9.62 15.62 15.76
N ARG A 246 -8.77 14.82 16.40
CA ARG A 246 -7.79 15.24 17.41
C ARG A 246 -6.37 14.81 17.06
N ARG A 247 -5.36 15.61 17.43
CA ARG A 247 -3.94 15.31 17.18
C ARG A 247 -3.46 14.07 17.94
N GLU A 248 -3.97 13.85 19.15
CA GLU A 248 -3.60 12.73 20.02
C GLU A 248 -3.99 11.36 19.45
N GLU A 249 -5.01 11.28 18.58
CA GLU A 249 -5.58 9.99 18.12
C GLU A 249 -4.58 9.08 17.38
N SER A 250 -3.54 9.65 16.76
CA SER A 250 -2.49 8.85 16.11
C SER A 250 -1.27 9.69 15.71
N PRO A 251 -0.08 9.07 15.53
CA PRO A 251 1.10 9.77 15.03
C PRO A 251 0.87 10.51 13.71
N SER A 252 0.07 9.97 12.80
CA SER A 252 -0.22 10.62 11.51
C SER A 252 -1.11 11.87 11.67
N ARG A 253 -1.96 11.92 12.70
CA ARG A 253 -2.86 13.07 12.99
C ARG A 253 -2.17 14.19 13.76
N SER A 254 -1.02 13.94 14.38
CA SER A 254 -0.25 14.95 15.13
C SER A 254 0.05 16.22 14.32
N ASN A 255 0.25 16.07 13.01
CA ASN A 255 0.58 17.17 12.09
C ASN A 255 -0.64 17.85 11.45
N TYR A 256 -1.87 17.48 11.84
CA TYR A 256 -3.07 18.03 11.22
C TYR A 256 -3.27 19.50 11.62
N ARG A 257 -3.71 20.29 10.63
CA ARG A 257 -4.11 21.68 10.81
C ARG A 257 -5.55 21.74 11.29
N ALA A 258 -5.87 22.73 12.12
CA ALA A 258 -7.23 22.95 12.63
C ALA A 258 -8.22 23.29 11.51
N ILE A 259 -7.75 23.90 10.42
CA ILE A 259 -8.52 24.16 9.21
C ILE A 259 -7.77 23.57 8.02
N THR A 260 -8.47 22.81 7.20
CA THR A 260 -7.93 22.21 5.97
C THR A 260 -8.89 22.42 4.82
N GLU A 261 -8.42 23.04 3.73
CA GLU A 261 -9.22 23.31 2.53
C GLU A 261 -8.85 22.30 1.43
N GLY A 262 -9.85 21.70 0.78
CA GLY A 262 -9.67 20.90 -0.42
C GLY A 262 -8.96 19.55 -0.25
N ALA A 263 -8.71 19.08 0.99
CA ALA A 263 -7.86 17.90 1.21
C ALA A 263 -8.49 16.57 0.78
N LYS A 264 -9.78 16.35 1.07
CA LYS A 264 -10.50 15.11 0.68
C LYS A 264 -11.21 15.27 -0.65
N HIS A 265 -11.92 16.38 -0.79
CA HIS A 265 -12.67 16.77 -1.97
C HIS A 265 -12.43 18.26 -2.21
N ARG A 266 -12.36 18.68 -3.47
CA ARG A 266 -12.02 20.06 -3.83
C ARG A 266 -12.98 21.10 -3.25
N THR A 267 -14.21 20.69 -2.97
CA THR A 267 -15.28 21.56 -2.49
C THR A 267 -15.48 21.50 -0.97
N GLN A 268 -14.61 20.80 -0.23
CA GLN A 268 -14.75 20.62 1.22
C GLN A 268 -13.73 21.47 1.99
N ILE A 269 -14.21 22.18 3.01
CA ILE A 269 -13.40 22.83 4.04
C ILE A 269 -13.65 22.10 5.35
N ASN A 270 -12.62 21.53 5.97
CA ASN A 270 -12.70 20.88 7.27
C ASN A 270 -12.23 21.85 8.37
N ALA A 271 -13.04 21.99 9.42
CA ALA A 271 -12.69 22.69 10.64
C ALA A 271 -12.76 21.71 11.82
N SER A 272 -11.72 21.64 12.64
CA SER A 272 -11.60 20.67 13.75
C SER A 272 -11.50 21.41 15.10
N PRO A 273 -12.62 21.81 15.73
CA PRO A 273 -12.61 22.65 16.94
C PRO A 273 -11.94 22.01 18.15
N ILE A 274 -11.98 20.68 18.24
CA ILE A 274 -11.42 19.91 19.36
C ILE A 274 -10.05 19.32 19.05
N ILE A 275 -9.34 19.85 18.05
CA ILE A 275 -8.09 19.25 17.53
C ILE A 275 -6.99 19.09 18.58
N ASP A 276 -7.00 19.95 19.60
CA ASP A 276 -6.05 19.99 20.71
C ASP A 276 -6.59 19.40 22.01
N TRP A 277 -7.72 18.70 21.97
CA TRP A 277 -8.26 17.99 23.13
C TRP A 277 -7.62 16.61 23.25
N ASN A 278 -7.30 16.20 24.46
CA ASN A 278 -6.93 14.84 24.84
C ASN A 278 -8.19 14.01 25.18
N ALA A 279 -8.02 12.69 25.30
CA ALA A 279 -9.15 11.79 25.58
C ALA A 279 -9.79 12.05 26.95
N GLY A 280 -9.00 12.40 27.97
CA GLY A 280 -9.50 12.74 29.30
C GLY A 280 -10.42 13.97 29.29
N GLU A 281 -10.01 15.04 28.61
CA GLU A 281 -10.82 16.26 28.40
C GLU A 281 -12.15 15.92 27.74
N VAL A 282 -12.15 15.04 26.72
CA VAL A 282 -13.37 14.59 26.04
C VAL A 282 -14.33 13.85 26.99
N PHE A 283 -13.83 12.88 27.75
CA PHE A 283 -14.67 12.12 28.69
C PHE A 283 -15.18 12.98 29.84
N LEU A 284 -14.32 13.79 30.46
CA LEU A 284 -14.72 14.70 31.53
C LEU A 284 -15.75 15.72 31.03
N TYR A 285 -15.60 16.23 29.81
CA TYR A 285 -16.60 17.13 29.22
C TYR A 285 -17.95 16.42 29.02
N LEU A 286 -17.96 15.21 28.44
CA LEU A 286 -19.19 14.41 28.28
C LEU A 286 -19.92 14.23 29.62
N PHE A 287 -19.18 13.86 30.67
CA PHE A 287 -19.75 13.69 32.01
C PHE A 287 -20.24 15.01 32.61
N SER A 288 -19.45 16.09 32.51
CA SER A 288 -19.83 17.42 33.02
C SER A 288 -21.12 17.98 32.42
N ARG A 289 -21.43 17.56 31.18
CA ARG A 289 -22.58 18.01 30.41
C ARG A 289 -23.75 17.03 30.44
N GLY A 290 -23.61 15.90 31.17
CA GLY A 290 -24.62 14.84 31.17
C GLY A 290 -24.94 14.34 29.75
N LEU A 291 -23.92 14.27 28.90
CA LEU A 291 -24.06 13.75 27.54
C LEU A 291 -24.04 12.22 27.61
N MET A 292 -24.83 11.60 26.73
CA MET A 292 -24.83 10.16 26.60
C MET A 292 -23.46 9.66 26.12
N LEU A 293 -23.15 8.41 26.43
CA LEU A 293 -21.99 7.71 25.92
C LEU A 293 -22.46 6.60 24.96
N ASN A 294 -21.73 6.39 23.87
CA ASN A 294 -21.95 5.20 23.03
C ASN A 294 -21.52 3.96 23.80
N ASP A 295 -22.38 2.95 23.86
CA ASP A 295 -22.22 1.81 24.76
C ASP A 295 -20.96 0.99 24.44
N ALA A 296 -20.45 1.07 23.21
CA ALA A 296 -19.18 0.46 22.82
C ALA A 296 -17.99 0.93 23.68
N TYR A 297 -17.99 2.18 24.15
CA TYR A 297 -16.94 2.68 25.04
C TYR A 297 -16.96 2.00 26.41
N ARG A 298 -18.13 1.49 26.85
CA ARG A 298 -18.28 0.79 28.13
C ARG A 298 -17.62 -0.59 28.12
N TYR A 299 -17.51 -1.20 26.94
CA TYR A 299 -16.76 -2.45 26.71
C TYR A 299 -15.26 -2.24 26.44
N GLY A 300 -14.76 -0.99 26.54
CA GLY A 300 -13.34 -0.70 26.35
C GLY A 300 -12.90 -0.40 24.92
N ILE A 301 -13.84 -0.14 23.99
CA ILE A 301 -13.50 0.39 22.65
C ILE A 301 -13.01 1.82 22.80
N VAL A 302 -11.82 2.10 22.27
CA VAL A 302 -11.18 3.42 22.33
C VAL A 302 -11.71 4.38 21.25
N ARG A 303 -12.05 3.83 20.09
CA ARG A 303 -12.61 4.58 18.95
C ARG A 303 -13.66 3.74 18.24
N VAL A 304 -14.88 4.26 18.21
CA VAL A 304 -16.02 3.63 17.53
C VAL A 304 -15.98 3.92 16.02
N GLY A 305 -16.41 2.94 15.23
CA GLY A 305 -16.51 3.01 13.76
C GLY A 305 -16.94 1.66 13.17
N CYS A 306 -16.67 1.45 11.87
CA CYS A 306 -17.11 0.29 11.10
C CYS A 306 -16.71 -1.07 11.71
N ALA A 307 -17.64 -1.99 11.94
CA ALA A 307 -17.49 -3.34 12.48
C ALA A 307 -16.17 -4.02 12.10
N VAL A 308 -15.82 -4.06 10.81
CA VAL A 308 -14.51 -4.54 10.33
C VAL A 308 -13.76 -3.42 9.63
N CYS A 309 -12.57 -3.07 10.12
CA CYS A 309 -11.75 -1.99 9.55
C CYS A 309 -10.27 -2.38 9.45
N PRO A 310 -9.59 -2.22 8.31
CA PRO A 310 -8.16 -2.53 8.18
C PRO A 310 -7.25 -1.61 9.01
N MET A 311 -7.82 -0.54 9.59
CA MET A 311 -7.15 0.41 10.47
C MET A 311 -7.42 0.16 11.95
N ALA A 312 -8.28 -0.81 12.29
CA ALA A 312 -8.56 -1.17 13.66
C ALA A 312 -7.35 -1.84 14.33
N SER A 313 -7.20 -1.58 15.63
CA SER A 313 -6.32 -2.33 16.51
C SER A 313 -6.94 -3.70 16.82
N ASP A 314 -6.10 -4.67 17.12
CA ASP A 314 -6.56 -6.05 17.38
C ASP A 314 -7.45 -6.11 18.64
N TRP A 315 -7.15 -5.30 19.66
CA TRP A 315 -8.03 -5.06 20.82
C TRP A 315 -9.46 -4.67 20.44
N ARG A 316 -9.59 -3.82 19.42
CA ARG A 316 -10.89 -3.29 19.01
C ARG A 316 -11.64 -4.34 18.19
N ASP A 317 -10.94 -5.08 17.35
CA ASP A 317 -11.50 -6.20 16.60
C ASP A 317 -11.98 -7.32 17.54
N MET A 318 -11.24 -7.59 18.61
CA MET A 318 -11.63 -8.51 19.69
C MET A 318 -12.98 -8.12 20.31
N ILE A 319 -13.08 -6.90 20.86
CA ILE A 319 -14.32 -6.44 21.51
C ILE A 319 -15.47 -6.43 20.49
N THR A 320 -15.21 -5.96 19.27
CA THR A 320 -16.25 -5.86 18.25
C THR A 320 -16.78 -7.23 17.85
N ASN A 321 -15.91 -8.24 17.72
CA ASN A 321 -16.33 -9.59 17.39
C ASN A 321 -16.96 -10.35 18.57
N LEU A 322 -16.55 -10.07 19.81
CA LEU A 322 -17.16 -10.67 21.01
C LEU A 322 -18.55 -10.10 21.31
N VAL A 323 -18.74 -8.78 21.17
CA VAL A 323 -19.96 -8.08 21.59
C VAL A 323 -20.92 -7.84 20.42
N TYR A 324 -20.40 -7.64 19.21
CA TYR A 324 -21.18 -7.26 18.03
C TYR A 324 -20.92 -8.23 16.86
N SER A 325 -20.85 -9.54 17.17
CA SER A 325 -20.56 -10.61 16.21
C SER A 325 -21.49 -10.60 14.99
N GLU A 326 -22.77 -10.29 15.19
CA GLU A 326 -23.75 -10.16 14.11
C GLU A 326 -23.35 -9.09 13.08
N ASN A 327 -22.70 -8.00 13.52
CA ASN A 327 -22.22 -6.94 12.62
C ASN A 327 -20.90 -7.31 11.93
N THR A 328 -20.06 -8.15 12.53
CA THR A 328 -18.75 -8.53 11.95
C THR A 328 -18.84 -9.73 11.01
N TRP A 329 -19.76 -10.67 11.28
CA TRP A 329 -19.80 -11.97 10.62
C TRP A 329 -19.91 -11.93 9.09
N PRO A 330 -20.73 -11.05 8.47
CA PRO A 330 -20.82 -10.96 7.00
C PRO A 330 -19.45 -10.63 6.38
N PHE A 331 -18.75 -9.65 6.95
CA PHE A 331 -17.44 -9.22 6.48
C PHE A 331 -16.33 -10.23 6.77
N ILE A 332 -16.35 -10.88 7.96
CA ILE A 332 -15.41 -11.98 8.28
C ILE A 332 -15.60 -13.12 7.28
N THR A 333 -16.82 -13.46 6.91
CA THR A 333 -17.12 -14.51 5.93
C THR A 333 -16.51 -14.18 4.56
N GLN A 334 -16.63 -12.93 4.11
CA GLN A 334 -15.97 -12.49 2.88
C GLN A 334 -14.44 -12.50 2.99
N LEU A 335 -13.88 -12.12 4.15
CA LEU A 335 -12.43 -12.21 4.38
C LEU A 335 -11.91 -13.65 4.37
N ARG A 336 -12.68 -14.61 4.91
CA ARG A 336 -12.34 -16.04 4.83
C ARG A 336 -12.34 -16.52 3.38
N SER A 337 -13.33 -16.11 2.58
CA SER A 337 -13.38 -16.41 1.14
C SER A 337 -12.18 -15.82 0.38
N TYR A 338 -11.80 -14.58 0.70
CA TYR A 338 -10.59 -13.97 0.16
C TYR A 338 -9.31 -14.72 0.57
N ALA A 339 -9.20 -15.12 1.84
CA ALA A 339 -8.05 -15.86 2.36
C ALA A 339 -7.87 -17.24 1.70
N ARG A 340 -8.96 -17.95 1.41
CA ARG A 340 -8.94 -19.22 0.65
C ARG A 340 -8.33 -19.04 -0.74
N LEU A 341 -8.71 -17.97 -1.44
CA LEU A 341 -8.15 -17.65 -2.76
C LEU A 341 -6.69 -17.17 -2.70
N ALA A 342 -6.20 -16.78 -1.53
CA ALA A 342 -4.83 -16.32 -1.30
C ALA A 342 -3.83 -17.47 -1.05
N ASN A 343 -4.21 -18.71 -1.37
CA ASN A 343 -3.43 -19.95 -1.16
C ASN A 343 -3.15 -20.29 0.31
N ASN A 344 -4.01 -19.87 1.25
CA ASN A 344 -4.04 -20.51 2.56
C ASN A 344 -4.88 -21.77 2.43
N SER A 345 -4.37 -22.93 2.86
CA SER A 345 -5.19 -24.12 3.07
C SER A 345 -6.36 -23.78 4.02
N SER A 346 -7.38 -24.65 4.09
CA SER A 346 -8.47 -24.46 5.07
C SER A 346 -7.94 -24.34 6.51
N GLU A 347 -6.81 -24.99 6.77
CA GLU A 347 -6.02 -24.86 7.99
C GLU A 347 -5.28 -23.52 8.01
N GLY A 348 -5.55 -22.67 9.01
CA GLY A 348 -4.85 -21.40 9.19
C GLY A 348 -5.55 -20.15 8.62
N ILE A 349 -6.77 -20.26 8.08
CA ILE A 349 -7.55 -19.07 7.66
C ILE A 349 -7.79 -18.11 8.83
N ASP A 350 -8.22 -18.64 9.97
CA ASP A 350 -8.51 -17.80 11.13
C ASP A 350 -7.23 -17.19 11.70
N ASP A 351 -6.10 -17.90 11.67
CA ASP A 351 -4.78 -17.36 12.01
C ASP A 351 -4.34 -16.24 11.05
N TYR A 352 -4.60 -16.38 9.74
CA TYR A 352 -4.34 -15.34 8.75
C TYR A 352 -5.17 -14.07 9.01
N LEU A 353 -6.43 -14.23 9.43
CA LEU A 353 -7.31 -13.11 9.79
C LEU A 353 -6.92 -12.49 11.13
N GLU A 354 -6.59 -13.30 12.13
CA GLU A 354 -6.09 -12.93 13.46
C GLU A 354 -4.84 -12.05 13.35
N LYS A 355 -3.87 -12.48 12.54
CA LYS A 355 -2.63 -11.73 12.25
C LYS A 355 -2.86 -10.50 11.38
N GLY A 356 -4.10 -10.27 10.91
CA GLY A 356 -4.46 -9.12 10.09
C GLY A 356 -3.77 -9.08 8.72
N ALA A 357 -3.36 -10.22 8.17
CA ALA A 357 -2.56 -10.29 6.94
C ALA A 357 -3.34 -9.73 5.71
N TRP A 358 -4.66 -9.90 5.69
CA TRP A 358 -5.56 -9.33 4.68
C TRP A 358 -5.49 -7.79 4.61
N ARG A 359 -5.17 -7.13 5.73
CA ARG A 359 -5.09 -5.66 5.83
C ARG A 359 -4.00 -5.08 4.91
N GLY A 360 -3.07 -5.91 4.42
CA GLY A 360 -1.97 -5.56 3.50
C GLY A 360 -2.26 -5.74 2.01
N ARG A 361 -3.49 -6.08 1.60
CA ARG A 361 -3.85 -6.30 0.19
C ARG A 361 -3.50 -5.08 -0.69
N ALA A 362 -2.74 -5.33 -1.77
CA ALA A 362 -2.25 -4.29 -2.69
C ALA A 362 -2.87 -4.32 -4.10
N GLY A 363 -3.86 -5.16 -4.36
CA GLY A 363 -4.56 -5.28 -5.64
C GLY A 363 -5.55 -6.44 -5.66
N GLY A 364 -6.02 -6.83 -6.83
CA GLY A 364 -7.05 -7.87 -6.97
C GLY A 364 -6.54 -9.29 -7.20
N ARG A 365 -5.27 -9.59 -6.95
CA ARG A 365 -4.64 -10.88 -7.31
C ARG A 365 -5.43 -12.12 -6.86
N TYR A 366 -6.02 -12.07 -5.67
CA TYR A 366 -6.76 -13.17 -5.05
C TYR A 366 -8.26 -12.90 -5.00
N LEU A 367 -8.77 -12.02 -5.87
CA LEU A 367 -10.19 -11.74 -6.01
C LEU A 367 -10.68 -12.31 -7.33
N ALA A 368 -11.86 -12.93 -7.33
CA ALA A 368 -12.49 -13.44 -8.54
C ALA A 368 -12.68 -12.35 -9.62
N VAL A 369 -13.00 -11.12 -9.19
CA VAL A 369 -13.18 -9.95 -10.06
C VAL A 369 -11.89 -9.16 -10.33
N GLY A 370 -10.77 -9.59 -9.76
CA GLY A 370 -9.48 -8.91 -9.88
C GLY A 370 -8.71 -9.26 -11.15
N GLY A 371 -7.73 -8.42 -11.49
CA GLY A 371 -6.93 -8.54 -12.70
C GLY A 371 -6.98 -7.29 -13.57
N ASN A 372 -6.15 -7.29 -14.62
CA ASN A 372 -6.09 -6.19 -15.57
C ASN A 372 -7.16 -6.36 -16.66
N LYS A 373 -7.91 -5.29 -16.91
CA LYS A 373 -9.01 -5.27 -17.90
C LYS A 373 -8.77 -4.27 -19.03
N VAL A 374 -7.70 -3.47 -18.95
CA VAL A 374 -7.34 -2.50 -19.98
C VAL A 374 -5.92 -2.78 -20.40
N PHE A 375 -5.71 -2.98 -21.70
CA PHE A 375 -4.41 -3.16 -22.32
C PHE A 375 -4.24 -2.05 -23.35
N GLU A 376 -3.08 -1.43 -23.36
CA GLU A 376 -2.77 -0.32 -24.25
C GLU A 376 -1.66 -0.75 -25.21
N GLU A 377 -1.88 -0.50 -26.50
CA GLU A 377 -0.91 -0.75 -27.54
C GLU A 377 -0.78 0.50 -28.43
N GLN A 378 0.45 0.85 -28.79
CA GLN A 378 0.72 1.93 -29.72
C GLN A 378 0.92 1.36 -31.12
N ILE A 379 0.17 1.86 -32.11
CA ILE A 379 0.25 1.44 -33.51
C ILE A 379 0.57 2.67 -34.35
N GLY A 380 1.85 2.88 -34.64
CA GLY A 380 2.32 4.11 -35.28
C GLY A 380 2.05 5.33 -34.39
N ASP A 381 1.23 6.26 -34.90
CA ASP A 381 0.80 7.46 -34.16
C ASP A 381 -0.51 7.26 -33.37
N ASP A 382 -1.14 6.10 -33.54
CA ASP A 382 -2.42 5.78 -32.92
C ASP A 382 -2.22 5.02 -31.61
N ILE A 383 -3.23 5.06 -30.75
CA ILE A 383 -3.28 4.24 -29.54
C ILE A 383 -4.54 3.39 -29.57
N GLU A 384 -4.37 2.12 -29.22
CA GLU A 384 -5.43 1.14 -29.12
C GLU A 384 -5.61 0.71 -27.65
N PHE A 385 -6.82 0.87 -27.12
CA PHE A 385 -7.21 0.34 -25.82
C PHE A 385 -8.06 -0.92 -26.01
N SER A 386 -7.52 -2.05 -25.60
CA SER A 386 -8.25 -3.32 -25.49
C SER A 386 -8.88 -3.45 -24.11
N LEU A 387 -10.21 -3.40 -24.06
CA LEU A 387 -11.03 -3.46 -22.85
C LEU A 387 -11.66 -4.85 -22.71
N ARG A 388 -11.34 -5.58 -21.64
CA ARG A 388 -11.96 -6.87 -21.30
C ARG A 388 -13.18 -6.68 -20.44
N GLN A 389 -14.30 -7.31 -20.84
CA GLN A 389 -15.59 -7.27 -20.13
C GLN A 389 -15.95 -5.86 -19.64
N PRO A 390 -15.99 -4.85 -20.53
CA PRO A 390 -16.29 -3.49 -20.15
C PRO A 390 -17.65 -3.40 -19.44
N GLN A 391 -17.70 -2.64 -18.36
CA GLN A 391 -18.89 -2.47 -17.52
C GLN A 391 -19.76 -1.29 -17.97
N GLU A 392 -19.18 -0.39 -18.77
CA GLU A 392 -19.80 0.86 -19.17
C GLU A 392 -19.62 1.18 -20.65
N ASN A 393 -20.37 2.16 -21.14
CA ASN A 393 -20.22 2.67 -22.49
C ASN A 393 -19.01 3.62 -22.61
N TRP A 394 -18.05 3.29 -23.47
CA TRP A 394 -16.87 4.14 -23.72
C TRP A 394 -17.26 5.49 -24.33
N GLN A 395 -18.19 5.51 -25.30
CA GLN A 395 -18.61 6.76 -25.97
C GLN A 395 -19.26 7.73 -24.98
N GLU A 396 -19.99 7.20 -23.99
CA GLU A 396 -20.59 8.04 -22.95
C GLU A 396 -19.49 8.70 -22.12
N TRP A 397 -18.53 7.92 -21.59
CA TRP A 397 -17.39 8.47 -20.85
C TRP A 397 -16.54 9.43 -21.69
N ALA A 398 -16.41 9.20 -23.00
CA ALA A 398 -15.60 10.03 -23.88
C ALA A 398 -16.10 11.48 -23.98
N LYS A 399 -17.36 11.77 -23.65
CA LYS A 399 -17.89 13.15 -23.50
C LYS A 399 -17.15 13.97 -22.44
N THR A 400 -16.44 13.33 -21.50
CA THR A 400 -15.60 14.02 -20.51
C THR A 400 -14.24 14.48 -21.06
N LEU A 401 -13.86 14.03 -22.25
CA LEU A 401 -12.58 14.34 -22.87
C LEU A 401 -12.62 15.64 -23.68
N GLY A 402 -13.78 16.00 -24.23
CA GLY A 402 -13.94 17.16 -25.11
C GLY A 402 -15.25 17.09 -25.90
N GLY A 403 -15.38 17.93 -26.93
CA GLY A 403 -16.54 17.93 -27.82
C GLY A 403 -16.59 16.64 -28.63
N GLN A 404 -17.66 15.85 -28.48
CA GLN A 404 -17.82 14.57 -29.18
C GLN A 404 -18.74 14.74 -30.38
N ILE A 405 -18.31 14.26 -31.55
CA ILE A 405 -19.15 14.18 -32.75
C ILE A 405 -19.16 12.74 -33.25
N LEU A 406 -20.35 12.17 -33.37
CA LEU A 406 -20.56 10.81 -33.86
C LEU A 406 -20.70 10.82 -35.38
N THR A 407 -19.88 10.03 -36.07
CA THR A 407 -19.96 9.82 -37.53
C THR A 407 -20.53 8.44 -37.88
N GLY A 408 -20.89 7.66 -36.86
CA GLY A 408 -21.55 6.36 -36.97
C GLY A 408 -21.67 5.68 -35.61
N ARG A 409 -22.30 4.50 -35.57
CA ARG A 409 -22.59 3.79 -34.31
C ARG A 409 -21.36 3.54 -33.42
N ASN A 410 -20.22 3.21 -34.02
CA ASN A 410 -18.98 2.85 -33.33
C ASN A 410 -17.78 3.71 -33.79
N LYS A 411 -18.02 4.92 -34.28
CA LYS A 411 -16.95 5.82 -34.74
C LYS A 411 -17.35 7.28 -34.58
N GLY A 412 -16.36 8.14 -34.43
CA GLY A 412 -16.54 9.56 -34.24
C GLY A 412 -15.20 10.24 -34.07
N PHE A 413 -15.21 11.47 -33.56
CA PHE A 413 -14.00 12.15 -33.11
C PHE A 413 -14.28 12.94 -31.83
N ILE A 414 -13.21 13.16 -31.06
CA ILE A 414 -13.19 14.00 -29.87
C ILE A 414 -12.34 15.23 -30.18
N ASP A 415 -12.93 16.42 -30.07
CA ASP A 415 -12.20 17.68 -30.13
C ASP A 415 -11.79 18.11 -28.71
N ARG A 416 -10.48 18.21 -28.47
CA ARG A 416 -9.91 18.65 -27.21
C ARG A 416 -8.75 19.61 -27.49
N GLY A 417 -8.90 20.86 -27.04
CA GLY A 417 -7.84 21.87 -27.18
C GLY A 417 -7.54 22.24 -28.64
N GLY A 418 -8.54 22.15 -29.53
CA GLY A 418 -8.38 22.43 -30.96
C GLY A 418 -7.74 21.29 -31.76
N VAL A 419 -7.50 20.14 -31.12
CA VAL A 419 -7.00 18.92 -31.78
C VAL A 419 -8.15 17.92 -31.86
N SER A 420 -8.39 17.41 -33.06
CA SER A 420 -9.37 16.36 -33.31
C SER A 420 -8.73 14.97 -33.21
N TYR A 421 -9.34 14.11 -32.39
CA TYR A 421 -8.95 12.72 -32.19
C TYR A 421 -10.03 11.78 -32.74
N PRO A 422 -9.94 11.35 -34.00
CA PRO A 422 -10.82 10.33 -34.56
C PRO A 422 -10.70 9.02 -33.77
N TYR A 423 -11.81 8.32 -33.58
CA TYR A 423 -11.81 7.01 -32.94
C TYR A 423 -12.73 6.02 -33.64
N THR A 424 -12.39 4.74 -33.51
CA THR A 424 -13.24 3.61 -33.90
C THR A 424 -13.33 2.59 -32.77
N ILE A 425 -14.46 1.89 -32.68
CA ILE A 425 -14.72 0.87 -31.66
C ILE A 425 -15.11 -0.45 -32.34
N THR A 426 -14.30 -1.48 -32.12
CA THR A 426 -14.64 -2.85 -32.52
C THR A 426 -15.16 -3.59 -31.29
N ARG A 427 -16.38 -4.12 -31.37
CA ARG A 427 -17.03 -4.82 -30.25
C ARG A 427 -17.11 -6.31 -30.53
N SER A 428 -16.64 -7.11 -29.58
CA SER A 428 -16.85 -8.55 -29.49
C SER A 428 -17.64 -8.87 -28.21
N GLU A 429 -18.10 -10.11 -28.05
CA GLU A 429 -18.93 -10.52 -26.89
C GLU A 429 -18.30 -10.19 -25.53
N LYS A 430 -16.97 -10.36 -25.39
CA LYS A 430 -16.26 -10.20 -24.10
C LYS A 430 -15.15 -9.15 -24.13
N SER A 431 -14.95 -8.46 -25.25
CA SER A 431 -13.86 -7.50 -25.41
C SER A 431 -14.21 -6.40 -26.39
N TRP A 432 -13.87 -5.17 -26.07
CA TRP A 432 -13.97 -4.02 -26.98
C TRP A 432 -12.58 -3.48 -27.26
N VAL A 433 -12.34 -3.09 -28.49
CA VAL A 433 -11.10 -2.43 -28.92
C VAL A 433 -11.44 -1.02 -29.34
N VAL A 434 -10.85 -0.03 -28.67
CA VAL A 434 -11.02 1.38 -29.00
C VAL A 434 -9.71 1.89 -29.58
N ARG A 435 -9.70 2.23 -30.86
CA ARG A 435 -8.55 2.85 -31.53
C ARG A 435 -8.76 4.35 -31.63
N ILE A 436 -7.78 5.14 -31.21
CA ILE A 436 -7.79 6.60 -31.27
C ILE A 436 -6.60 7.07 -32.11
N ASN A 437 -6.91 7.80 -33.17
CA ASN A 437 -5.94 8.24 -34.14
C ASN A 437 -5.12 9.44 -33.63
N GLY A 438 -3.81 9.41 -33.86
CA GLY A 438 -2.89 10.50 -33.49
C GLY A 438 -2.67 10.71 -31.99
N LEU A 439 -3.22 9.85 -31.12
CA LEU A 439 -3.13 10.01 -29.67
C LEU A 439 -1.70 9.85 -29.12
N ALA A 440 -0.83 9.09 -29.79
CA ALA A 440 0.53 8.82 -29.31
C ALA A 440 1.45 10.06 -29.29
N LYS A 441 1.13 11.08 -30.10
CA LYS A 441 1.90 12.33 -30.22
C LYS A 441 1.44 13.44 -29.27
N THR A 442 0.39 13.21 -28.49
CA THR A 442 -0.21 14.23 -27.61
C THR A 442 0.56 14.43 -26.31
N ASP A 443 0.17 15.45 -25.55
CA ASP A 443 0.72 15.72 -24.24
C ASP A 443 0.29 14.65 -23.21
N ARG A 444 1.10 14.51 -22.15
CA ARG A 444 0.86 13.47 -21.12
C ARG A 444 -0.50 13.58 -20.42
N TYR A 445 -1.07 14.77 -20.30
CA TYR A 445 -2.34 14.98 -19.61
C TYR A 445 -3.50 14.52 -20.48
N THR A 446 -3.47 14.85 -21.77
CA THR A 446 -4.45 14.35 -22.74
C THR A 446 -4.40 12.83 -22.83
N LEU A 447 -3.21 12.24 -22.99
CA LEU A 447 -3.05 10.78 -22.98
C LEU A 447 -3.60 10.15 -21.68
N SER A 448 -3.30 10.75 -20.52
CA SER A 448 -3.81 10.29 -19.23
C SER A 448 -5.33 10.36 -19.13
N ALA A 449 -5.98 11.36 -19.74
CA ALA A 449 -7.43 11.48 -19.74
C ALA A 449 -8.10 10.35 -20.55
N PHE A 450 -7.57 10.04 -21.74
CA PHE A 450 -8.06 8.91 -22.55
C PHE A 450 -7.85 7.57 -21.83
N ARG A 451 -6.68 7.37 -21.20
CA ARG A 451 -6.42 6.21 -20.33
C ARG A 451 -7.44 6.12 -19.20
N ALA A 452 -7.74 7.23 -18.53
CA ALA A 452 -8.72 7.27 -17.45
C ALA A 452 -10.12 6.87 -17.93
N VAL A 453 -10.54 7.33 -19.12
CA VAL A 453 -11.81 6.89 -19.74
C VAL A 453 -11.80 5.39 -20.00
N ALA A 454 -10.77 4.84 -20.63
CA ALA A 454 -10.65 3.39 -20.86
C ALA A 454 -10.73 2.58 -19.55
N ILE A 455 -10.01 3.03 -18.51
CA ILE A 455 -10.03 2.42 -17.18
C ILE A 455 -11.43 2.47 -16.55
N LYS A 456 -12.10 3.62 -16.61
CA LYS A 456 -13.46 3.76 -16.07
C LYS A 456 -14.45 2.89 -16.82
N THR A 457 -14.38 2.84 -18.15
CA THR A 457 -15.21 1.95 -18.97
C THR A 457 -15.06 0.48 -18.54
N ALA A 458 -13.83 0.03 -18.27
CA ALA A 458 -13.56 -1.36 -17.93
C ALA A 458 -13.84 -1.75 -16.46
N PHE A 459 -13.68 -0.81 -15.52
CA PHE A 459 -13.72 -1.09 -14.08
C PHE A 459 -14.87 -0.43 -13.31
N CYS A 460 -15.70 0.41 -13.94
CA CYS A 460 -16.79 1.08 -13.22
C CYS A 460 -17.68 0.06 -12.51
N CYS A 461 -17.84 0.26 -11.21
CA CYS A 461 -18.78 -0.45 -10.36
C CYS A 461 -19.77 0.55 -9.72
N HIS A 462 -19.97 1.70 -10.37
CA HIS A 462 -20.91 2.74 -9.96
C HIS A 462 -20.69 3.33 -8.57
N CYS A 463 -19.50 3.28 -7.99
CA CYS A 463 -19.25 3.72 -6.61
C CYS A 463 -19.44 5.23 -6.30
N GLN A 464 -19.90 6.03 -7.27
CA GLN A 464 -20.17 7.48 -7.21
C GLN A 464 -19.02 8.41 -6.74
N SER A 465 -17.84 7.88 -6.43
CA SER A 465 -16.71 8.70 -5.95
C SER A 465 -16.21 9.72 -6.98
N CYS A 466 -16.42 9.46 -8.28
CA CYS A 466 -16.10 10.44 -9.33
C CYS A 466 -17.24 11.43 -9.64
N GLU A 467 -18.46 11.12 -9.20
CA GLU A 467 -19.66 11.97 -9.40
C GLU A 467 -19.55 13.27 -8.60
N VAL A 468 -19.06 13.17 -7.37
CA VAL A 468 -18.88 14.29 -6.44
C VAL A 468 -17.75 15.25 -6.83
N GLU A 469 -16.87 14.83 -7.74
CA GLU A 469 -15.82 15.70 -8.28
C GLU A 469 -16.30 16.54 -9.47
N CYS A 470 -17.48 16.25 -10.03
CA CYS A 470 -18.02 17.00 -11.16
C CYS A 470 -18.47 18.40 -10.69
N PRO A 471 -17.86 19.50 -11.17
CA PRO A 471 -18.18 20.85 -10.69
C PRO A 471 -19.49 21.38 -11.26
N THR A 472 -19.98 20.84 -12.37
CA THR A 472 -21.23 21.25 -13.03
C THR A 472 -22.39 20.30 -12.75
N GLY A 473 -22.17 19.21 -12.00
CA GLY A 473 -23.18 18.17 -11.80
C GLY A 473 -23.56 17.38 -13.06
N ALA A 474 -22.81 17.52 -14.17
CA ALA A 474 -23.10 16.88 -15.45
C ALA A 474 -22.96 15.34 -15.42
N LEU A 475 -22.18 14.81 -14.48
CA LEU A 475 -21.92 13.38 -14.36
C LEU A 475 -22.92 12.75 -13.37
N SER A 476 -23.59 11.70 -13.80
CA SER A 476 -24.36 10.79 -12.94
C SER A 476 -23.81 9.37 -13.09
N VAL A 477 -23.58 8.68 -11.97
CA VAL A 477 -23.00 7.33 -11.91
C VAL A 477 -23.92 6.40 -11.11
N LYS A 478 -25.24 6.52 -11.29
CA LYS A 478 -26.23 5.66 -10.64
C LYS A 478 -26.72 4.60 -11.64
N GLU A 479 -26.43 3.33 -11.35
CA GLU A 479 -26.72 2.14 -12.19
C GLU A 479 -26.05 2.11 -13.57
N ARG A 480 -25.96 3.25 -14.26
CA ARG A 480 -25.23 3.48 -15.49
C ARG A 480 -24.59 4.85 -15.45
N VAL A 481 -23.55 5.04 -16.25
CA VAL A 481 -22.95 6.36 -16.44
C VAL A 481 -23.79 7.17 -17.42
N LYS A 482 -24.08 8.43 -17.06
CA LYS A 482 -24.67 9.43 -17.93
C LYS A 482 -23.92 10.75 -17.77
N ILE A 483 -23.56 11.37 -18.89
CA ILE A 483 -22.91 12.67 -18.96
C ILE A 483 -23.82 13.61 -19.75
N ASP A 484 -24.30 14.63 -19.04
CA ASP A 484 -25.16 15.67 -19.57
C ASP A 484 -24.40 16.67 -20.46
N GLU A 485 -25.11 17.35 -21.34
CA GLU A 485 -24.56 18.35 -22.27
C GLU A 485 -23.96 19.57 -21.56
N ILE A 486 -24.34 19.83 -20.30
CA ILE A 486 -23.69 20.88 -19.46
C ILE A 486 -22.26 20.51 -19.03
N CYS A 487 -21.73 19.35 -19.45
CA CYS A 487 -20.35 18.95 -19.20
C CYS A 487 -19.36 19.88 -19.91
N THR A 488 -18.41 20.44 -19.16
CA THR A 488 -17.35 21.31 -19.71
C THR A 488 -16.08 20.56 -20.09
N ALA A 489 -16.08 19.22 -20.06
CA ALA A 489 -14.91 18.37 -20.30
C ALA A 489 -13.65 18.74 -19.46
N CYS A 490 -13.86 19.27 -18.24
CA CYS A 490 -12.79 19.71 -17.35
C CYS A 490 -11.89 18.57 -16.82
N GLY A 491 -12.31 17.31 -16.97
CA GLY A 491 -11.55 16.13 -16.55
C GLY A 491 -11.46 15.90 -15.03
N ALA A 492 -12.14 16.68 -14.19
CA ALA A 492 -12.07 16.53 -12.72
C ALA A 492 -12.51 15.12 -12.25
N CYS A 493 -13.53 14.55 -12.89
CA CYS A 493 -13.99 13.19 -12.60
C CYS A 493 -13.03 12.09 -13.08
N LEU A 494 -12.06 12.42 -13.93
CA LEU A 494 -11.05 11.51 -14.48
C LEU A 494 -9.82 11.36 -13.57
N ASP A 495 -9.67 12.21 -12.56
CA ASP A 495 -8.53 12.19 -11.63
C ASP A 495 -8.96 12.38 -10.17
N LEU A 496 -9.00 11.27 -9.43
CA LEU A 496 -9.36 11.22 -8.00
C LEU A 496 -8.09 11.30 -7.12
N GLY A 497 -7.27 12.34 -7.34
CA GLY A 497 -6.02 12.55 -6.60
C GLY A 497 -4.89 11.61 -7.02
N GLY A 498 -4.61 11.55 -8.31
CA GLY A 498 -3.65 10.65 -8.96
C GLY A 498 -4.21 9.26 -9.26
N VAL A 499 -5.53 9.08 -9.18
CA VAL A 499 -6.19 7.78 -9.36
C VAL A 499 -7.37 7.91 -10.32
N PRO A 500 -7.36 7.24 -11.49
CA PRO A 500 -8.46 7.37 -12.45
C PRO A 500 -9.76 6.70 -11.99
N CYS A 501 -9.67 5.58 -11.26
CA CYS A 501 -10.82 4.86 -10.74
C CYS A 501 -10.44 4.09 -9.47
N LEU A 502 -11.22 4.23 -8.39
CA LEU A 502 -10.97 3.52 -7.12
C LEU A 502 -11.12 2.00 -7.27
N ALA A 503 -12.08 1.54 -8.08
CA ALA A 503 -12.29 0.12 -8.36
C ALA A 503 -11.09 -0.46 -9.11
N ALA A 504 -10.62 0.24 -10.17
CA ALA A 504 -9.42 -0.15 -10.88
C ALA A 504 -8.20 -0.20 -9.97
N LYS A 505 -7.96 0.83 -9.16
CA LYS A 505 -6.87 0.84 -8.17
C LYS A 505 -6.93 -0.34 -7.21
N SER A 506 -8.13 -0.74 -6.80
CA SER A 506 -8.35 -1.87 -5.90
C SER A 506 -8.16 -3.23 -6.57
N LEU A 507 -8.54 -3.38 -7.84
CA LEU A 507 -8.67 -4.66 -8.53
C LEU A 507 -7.51 -4.99 -9.47
N MET A 508 -6.87 -3.98 -10.04
CA MET A 508 -5.72 -4.18 -10.93
C MET A 508 -4.61 -4.94 -10.22
N THR A 509 -3.86 -5.68 -11.01
CA THR A 509 -2.74 -6.49 -10.56
C THR A 509 -1.48 -5.99 -11.22
N THR A 510 -0.40 -5.88 -10.47
CA THR A 510 0.93 -5.73 -11.07
C THR A 510 1.21 -6.99 -11.89
N GLU A 511 1.16 -6.88 -13.22
CA GLU A 511 1.62 -7.94 -14.11
C GLU A 511 3.11 -8.13 -13.90
N ARG A 512 3.48 -9.26 -13.29
CA ARG A 512 4.86 -9.69 -13.34
C ARG A 512 5.10 -10.34 -14.70
N GLY A 513 5.80 -9.63 -15.58
CA GLY A 513 6.47 -10.24 -16.74
C GLY A 513 5.86 -10.02 -18.13
N SER A 514 4.97 -9.04 -18.35
CA SER A 514 4.37 -8.83 -19.68
C SER A 514 4.10 -7.38 -20.10
N ASN A 515 4.78 -6.37 -19.54
CA ASN A 515 4.84 -5.06 -20.19
C ASN A 515 5.98 -5.01 -21.22
N MET A 516 5.84 -5.75 -22.32
CA MET A 516 6.46 -5.37 -23.60
C MET A 516 5.53 -4.34 -24.27
N GLY A 517 5.51 -3.11 -23.75
CA GLY A 517 4.55 -2.10 -24.22
C GLY A 517 4.82 -0.67 -23.74
N THR A 518 6.04 -0.38 -23.26
CA THR A 518 6.50 1.01 -23.07
C THR A 518 7.93 1.12 -23.59
N ARG A 519 8.07 1.26 -24.92
CA ARG A 519 9.32 1.75 -25.51
C ARG A 519 9.48 3.22 -25.12
N ASN A 520 10.25 3.45 -24.05
CA ASN A 520 11.15 4.61 -23.80
C ASN A 520 11.49 4.85 -22.32
N ARG A 521 11.40 3.82 -21.45
CA ARG A 521 12.10 3.83 -20.17
C ARG A 521 12.87 2.52 -20.03
N ARG A 522 14.20 2.57 -19.86
CA ARG A 522 14.99 1.39 -19.49
C ARG A 522 14.34 0.80 -18.23
N SER A 523 13.78 -0.40 -18.33
CA SER A 523 13.05 -1.02 -17.21
C SER A 523 14.04 -1.82 -16.35
N LEU A 524 14.05 -1.58 -15.05
CA LEU A 524 14.85 -2.34 -14.10
C LEU A 524 14.11 -3.62 -13.70
N THR A 525 14.79 -4.77 -13.73
CA THR A 525 14.19 -6.03 -13.28
C THR A 525 13.83 -5.95 -11.79
N ASP A 526 12.58 -6.28 -11.44
CA ASP A 526 12.09 -6.23 -10.06
C ASP A 526 12.38 -7.54 -9.32
N TYR A 527 13.42 -7.50 -8.47
CA TYR A 527 13.78 -8.56 -7.52
C TYR A 527 13.23 -8.31 -6.11
N GLN A 528 12.28 -7.38 -5.96
CA GLN A 528 11.82 -6.86 -4.68
C GLN A 528 12.99 -6.38 -3.82
N THR A 529 13.33 -7.11 -2.76
CA THR A 529 14.44 -6.84 -1.84
C THR A 529 15.32 -8.06 -1.60
N PHE A 530 15.16 -9.12 -2.39
CA PHE A 530 15.76 -10.43 -2.13
C PHE A 530 16.75 -10.80 -3.22
N GLY A 531 18.02 -10.98 -2.86
CA GLY A 531 19.03 -11.62 -3.70
C GLY A 531 18.94 -13.15 -3.62
N MET A 532 19.45 -13.84 -4.65
CA MET A 532 19.71 -15.29 -4.56
C MET A 532 20.72 -15.54 -3.44
N ARG A 533 20.56 -16.66 -2.71
CA ARG A 533 21.50 -17.12 -1.68
C ARG A 533 22.09 -18.46 -2.08
N GLN A 534 23.28 -18.77 -1.59
CA GLN A 534 23.91 -20.07 -1.87
C GLN A 534 23.04 -21.23 -1.41
N THR A 535 22.46 -21.16 -0.21
CA THR A 535 21.56 -22.19 0.31
C THR A 535 20.31 -22.37 -0.54
N TRP A 536 19.75 -21.28 -1.09
CA TRP A 536 18.58 -21.35 -1.97
C TRP A 536 18.91 -22.04 -3.30
N LEU A 537 20.10 -21.77 -3.85
CA LEU A 537 20.58 -22.44 -5.05
C LEU A 537 20.83 -23.93 -4.75
N ALA A 538 21.46 -24.26 -3.62
CA ALA A 538 21.69 -25.65 -3.21
C ALA A 538 20.38 -26.45 -3.13
N ASP A 539 19.34 -25.87 -2.51
CA ASP A 539 18.01 -26.48 -2.47
C ASP A 539 17.38 -26.61 -3.85
N PHE A 540 17.55 -25.62 -4.73
CA PHE A 540 17.06 -25.70 -6.11
C PHE A 540 17.76 -26.80 -6.91
N LEU A 541 19.09 -26.91 -6.85
CA LEU A 541 19.83 -27.94 -7.58
C LEU A 541 19.51 -29.36 -7.07
N ARG A 542 19.16 -29.49 -5.78
CA ARG A 542 18.72 -30.75 -5.18
C ARG A 542 17.29 -31.15 -5.57
N LEU A 543 16.35 -30.18 -5.58
CA LEU A 543 14.92 -30.45 -5.77
C LEU A 543 14.45 -30.30 -7.23
N GLN A 544 15.15 -29.50 -8.03
CA GLN A 544 14.89 -29.24 -9.45
C GLN A 544 13.42 -28.93 -9.75
N ASP A 545 12.73 -29.74 -10.57
CA ASP A 545 11.33 -29.54 -10.94
C ASP A 545 10.38 -29.49 -9.73
N LYS A 546 10.73 -30.19 -8.64
CA LYS A 546 9.94 -30.20 -7.39
C LYS A 546 10.25 -29.02 -6.48
N TRP A 547 11.28 -28.23 -6.78
CA TRP A 547 11.70 -27.13 -5.90
C TRP A 547 10.54 -26.16 -5.62
N ARG A 548 9.65 -25.93 -6.60
CA ARG A 548 8.53 -25.00 -6.39
C ARG A 548 7.51 -25.44 -5.36
N SER A 549 7.25 -26.73 -5.23
CA SER A 549 6.30 -27.25 -4.25
C SER A 549 6.96 -27.52 -2.90
N ASP A 550 8.26 -27.84 -2.90
CA ASP A 550 8.92 -28.50 -1.77
C ASP A 550 10.00 -27.62 -1.09
N ASN A 551 10.07 -26.32 -1.42
CA ASN A 551 11.00 -25.37 -0.78
C ASN A 551 10.38 -24.68 0.45
N ASP A 552 11.23 -24.28 1.39
CA ASP A 552 10.81 -23.59 2.63
C ASP A 552 10.85 -22.05 2.52
N LEU A 553 10.89 -21.48 1.31
CA LEU A 553 10.92 -20.03 1.12
C LEU A 553 9.53 -19.43 1.25
N GLY A 554 9.44 -18.25 1.87
CA GLY A 554 8.20 -17.48 1.85
C GLY A 554 7.83 -17.04 0.43
N ASN A 555 6.54 -16.89 0.14
CA ASN A 555 6.00 -16.58 -1.20
C ASN A 555 6.79 -15.48 -1.95
N ARG A 556 7.16 -14.39 -1.26
CA ARG A 556 7.91 -13.28 -1.86
C ARG A 556 9.38 -13.60 -2.17
N GLN A 557 10.01 -14.46 -1.36
CA GLN A 557 11.38 -14.93 -1.57
C GLN A 557 11.41 -15.92 -2.74
N GLN A 558 10.47 -16.86 -2.77
CA GLN A 558 10.30 -17.80 -3.89
C GLN A 558 10.11 -17.06 -5.22
N ASP A 559 9.24 -16.06 -5.25
CA ASP A 559 9.01 -15.22 -6.42
C ASP A 559 10.28 -14.50 -6.91
N SER A 560 11.10 -14.00 -5.99
CA SER A 560 12.36 -13.34 -6.34
C SER A 560 13.38 -14.35 -6.87
N MET A 561 13.48 -15.50 -6.20
CA MET A 561 14.39 -16.58 -6.59
C MET A 561 14.06 -17.12 -7.98
N VAL A 562 12.78 -17.32 -8.32
CA VAL A 562 12.33 -17.67 -9.69
C VAL A 562 12.82 -16.64 -10.71
N MET A 563 12.76 -15.35 -10.38
CA MET A 563 13.26 -14.30 -11.27
C MET A 563 14.77 -14.44 -11.50
N TRP A 564 15.54 -14.65 -10.43
CA TRP A 564 16.98 -14.87 -10.53
C TRP A 564 17.34 -16.12 -11.34
N LEU A 565 16.69 -17.25 -11.08
CA LEU A 565 16.88 -18.51 -11.83
C LEU A 565 16.61 -18.33 -13.32
N ARG A 566 15.53 -17.62 -13.67
CA ARG A 566 15.19 -17.32 -15.06
C ARG A 566 16.23 -16.44 -15.74
N GLN A 567 16.70 -15.41 -15.06
CA GLN A 567 17.70 -14.49 -15.61
C GLN A 567 19.09 -15.17 -15.69
N ALA A 568 19.35 -16.17 -14.84
CA ALA A 568 20.52 -17.04 -14.94
C ALA A 568 20.37 -18.16 -16.00
N GLU A 569 19.23 -18.23 -16.71
CA GLU A 569 18.90 -19.26 -17.71
C GLU A 569 18.81 -20.69 -17.16
N LEU A 570 18.61 -20.84 -15.85
CA LEU A 570 18.40 -22.11 -15.18
C LEU A 570 16.96 -22.62 -15.34
N THR A 571 16.03 -21.70 -15.59
CA THR A 571 14.61 -22.03 -15.78
C THR A 571 14.02 -21.21 -16.92
N VAL A 572 13.06 -21.79 -17.65
CA VAL A 572 12.28 -21.11 -18.70
C VAL A 572 10.82 -20.95 -18.28
N GLY A 573 10.12 -20.06 -18.99
CA GLY A 573 8.68 -19.81 -18.78
C GLY A 573 8.35 -18.58 -17.91
N SER A 574 7.07 -18.48 -17.56
CA SER A 574 6.53 -17.38 -16.75
C SER A 574 6.57 -17.73 -15.26
N ILE A 575 6.22 -16.81 -14.37
CA ILE A 575 6.07 -17.17 -12.94
C ILE A 575 5.06 -18.31 -12.72
N ARG A 576 4.16 -18.56 -13.67
CA ARG A 576 3.17 -19.65 -13.64
C ARG A 576 3.58 -20.91 -14.40
N ARG A 577 4.65 -20.88 -15.20
CA ARG A 577 5.20 -22.04 -15.93
C ARG A 577 6.68 -22.15 -15.61
N PHE A 578 7.05 -23.19 -14.86
CA PHE A 578 8.40 -23.39 -14.35
C PHE A 578 8.92 -24.71 -14.87
N GLU A 579 9.92 -24.63 -15.72
CA GLU A 579 10.59 -25.76 -16.33
C GLU A 579 12.09 -25.51 -16.20
N ILE A 580 12.84 -26.51 -15.72
CA ILE A 580 14.30 -26.43 -15.67
C ILE A 580 14.88 -26.52 -17.09
N THR A 581 16.07 -25.95 -17.27
CA THR A 581 16.82 -26.04 -18.54
C THR A 581 17.90 -27.11 -18.47
N GLU A 582 18.40 -27.53 -19.61
CA GLU A 582 19.62 -28.34 -19.75
C GLU A 582 20.84 -27.75 -18.99
N LEU A 583 20.89 -26.42 -18.88
CA LEU A 583 21.92 -25.74 -18.10
C LEU A 583 21.80 -26.06 -16.60
N THR A 584 20.58 -26.20 -16.07
CA THR A 584 20.36 -26.62 -14.68
C THR A 584 20.90 -28.01 -14.42
N GLU A 585 20.73 -28.95 -15.35
CA GLU A 585 21.29 -30.30 -15.21
C GLU A 585 22.82 -30.26 -15.16
N THR A 586 23.44 -29.46 -16.03
CA THR A 586 24.90 -29.28 -16.09
C THR A 586 25.44 -28.68 -14.80
N ILE A 587 24.82 -27.60 -14.32
CA ILE A 587 25.20 -26.94 -13.06
C ILE A 587 24.91 -27.82 -11.83
N SER A 588 23.86 -28.65 -11.85
CA SER A 588 23.56 -29.57 -10.75
C SER A 588 24.69 -30.58 -10.52
N ARG A 589 25.40 -31.02 -11.57
CA ARG A 589 26.57 -31.90 -11.43
C ARG A 589 27.77 -31.20 -10.80
N LEU A 590 27.92 -29.90 -11.06
CA LEU A 590 28.99 -29.07 -10.48
C LEU A 590 28.70 -28.69 -9.02
N GLY A 591 27.41 -28.54 -8.67
CA GLY A 591 26.95 -28.16 -7.34
C GLY A 591 27.15 -26.68 -7.01
N ASP A 592 26.58 -26.24 -5.89
CA ASP A 592 26.62 -24.84 -5.44
C ASP A 592 27.97 -24.43 -4.83
N ASN A 593 28.85 -25.37 -4.49
CA ASN A 593 30.20 -25.08 -4.00
C ASN A 593 31.21 -24.81 -5.12
N SER A 594 30.86 -25.10 -6.39
CA SER A 594 31.75 -24.89 -7.53
C SER A 594 31.79 -23.42 -7.94
N MET A 595 32.99 -22.86 -8.11
CA MET A 595 33.13 -21.49 -8.64
C MET A 595 32.68 -21.40 -10.09
N ARG A 596 32.77 -22.51 -10.84
CA ARG A 596 32.27 -22.60 -12.22
C ARG A 596 30.75 -22.42 -12.28
N THR A 597 30.01 -22.95 -11.30
CA THR A 597 28.56 -22.71 -11.15
C THR A 597 28.26 -21.23 -11.03
N TRP A 598 28.91 -20.54 -10.09
CA TRP A 598 28.64 -19.13 -9.83
C TRP A 598 29.12 -18.21 -10.94
N ALA A 599 30.27 -18.50 -11.56
CA ALA A 599 30.75 -17.75 -12.72
C ALA A 599 29.80 -17.88 -13.93
N THR A 600 29.23 -19.08 -14.15
CA THR A 600 28.21 -19.32 -15.18
C THR A 600 26.93 -18.53 -14.89
N ILE A 601 26.42 -18.60 -13.66
CA ILE A 601 25.25 -17.84 -13.22
C ILE A 601 25.48 -16.34 -13.41
N TRP A 602 26.64 -15.83 -12.97
CA TRP A 602 26.98 -14.41 -13.09
C TRP A 602 27.08 -13.95 -14.55
N THR A 603 27.71 -14.75 -15.41
CA THR A 603 27.79 -14.49 -16.85
C THR A 603 26.39 -14.32 -17.45
N ASN A 604 25.46 -15.20 -17.11
CA ASN A 604 24.10 -15.17 -17.63
C ASN A 604 23.29 -14.01 -17.04
N LEU A 605 23.46 -13.72 -15.75
CA LEU A 605 22.88 -12.54 -15.12
C LEU A 605 23.41 -11.24 -15.74
N GLY A 606 24.71 -11.17 -16.02
CA GLY A 606 25.34 -10.06 -16.74
C GLY A 606 24.76 -9.83 -18.13
N ARG A 607 24.22 -10.87 -18.78
CA ARG A 607 23.49 -10.73 -20.04
C ARG A 607 22.02 -10.38 -19.86
N ASN A 608 21.32 -10.96 -18.89
CA ASN A 608 19.85 -10.95 -18.89
C ASN A 608 19.24 -10.00 -17.85
N SER A 609 19.95 -9.73 -16.76
CA SER A 609 19.47 -8.88 -15.66
C SER A 609 19.91 -7.44 -15.86
N THR A 610 18.96 -6.54 -16.09
CA THR A 610 19.27 -5.10 -16.26
C THR A 610 19.96 -4.49 -15.04
N LEU A 611 19.66 -4.99 -13.84
CA LEU A 611 20.34 -4.58 -12.60
C LEU A 611 21.81 -5.03 -12.57
N VAL A 612 22.10 -6.25 -13.03
CA VAL A 612 23.47 -6.79 -13.02
C VAL A 612 24.30 -6.20 -14.17
N GLN A 613 23.71 -6.04 -15.36
CA GLN A 613 24.29 -5.26 -16.46
C GLN A 613 24.70 -3.87 -16.01
N TRP A 614 23.77 -3.15 -15.35
CA TRP A 614 24.03 -1.83 -14.81
C TRP A 614 25.23 -1.85 -13.85
N TYR A 615 25.26 -2.81 -12.93
CA TYR A 615 26.35 -2.95 -11.95
C TYR A 615 27.70 -3.25 -12.60
N VAL A 616 27.71 -4.15 -13.59
CA VAL A 616 28.91 -4.52 -14.37
C VAL A 616 29.48 -3.29 -15.08
N ASN A 617 28.62 -2.52 -15.77
CA ASN A 617 29.04 -1.43 -16.65
C ASN A 617 29.28 -0.09 -15.94
N ASN A 618 28.59 0.19 -14.83
CA ASN A 618 28.60 1.51 -14.20
C ASN A 618 29.37 1.58 -12.88
N VAL A 619 29.72 0.45 -12.26
CA VAL A 619 30.54 0.43 -11.04
C VAL A 619 31.98 0.09 -11.42
N PRO A 620 32.93 1.04 -11.33
CA PRO A 620 34.31 0.79 -11.73
C PRO A 620 35.01 -0.23 -10.83
N TRP A 621 35.95 -0.98 -11.39
CA TRP A 621 36.84 -1.85 -10.62
C TRP A 621 37.72 -1.03 -9.67
N GLY A 622 38.09 -1.62 -8.53
CA GLY A 622 38.89 -0.96 -7.49
C GLY A 622 38.12 0.03 -6.62
N THR A 623 36.82 0.19 -6.81
CA THR A 623 35.99 1.14 -6.03
C THR A 623 35.43 0.53 -4.75
N ALA A 624 35.24 1.40 -3.75
CA ALA A 624 34.53 1.12 -2.52
C ALA A 624 33.32 2.08 -2.43
N LEU A 625 32.11 1.58 -2.68
CA LEU A 625 30.90 2.41 -2.75
C LEU A 625 29.88 2.04 -1.67
N PRO A 626 29.48 2.99 -0.81
CA PRO A 626 28.35 2.83 0.09
C PRO A 626 27.04 2.57 -0.66
N LYS A 627 26.12 1.88 0.01
CA LYS A 627 24.80 1.53 -0.53
C LYS A 627 24.01 2.74 -1.03
N ASP A 628 24.04 3.85 -0.29
CA ASP A 628 23.30 5.06 -0.65
C ASP A 628 23.89 5.75 -1.90
N GLU A 629 25.21 5.68 -2.09
CA GLU A 629 25.86 6.16 -3.30
C GLU A 629 25.48 5.31 -4.52
N LEU A 630 25.37 3.99 -4.36
CA LEU A 630 24.88 3.10 -5.42
C LEU A 630 23.40 3.38 -5.77
N VAL A 631 22.57 3.72 -4.79
CA VAL A 631 21.18 4.14 -5.01
C VAL A 631 21.11 5.47 -5.78
N ALA A 632 22.01 6.40 -5.47
CA ALA A 632 22.13 7.67 -6.19
C ALA A 632 22.64 7.45 -7.62
N LEU A 633 23.67 6.62 -7.81
CA LEU A 633 24.25 6.29 -9.10
C LEU A 633 23.24 5.60 -10.03
N LEU A 634 22.46 4.64 -9.51
CA LEU A 634 21.38 3.98 -10.24
C LEU A 634 20.32 4.98 -10.70
N GLY A 635 20.06 6.02 -9.89
CA GLY A 635 19.12 7.10 -10.22
C GLY A 635 19.57 8.03 -11.34
N LYS A 636 20.85 8.01 -11.74
CA LYS A 636 21.32 8.77 -12.91
C LYS A 636 20.88 8.15 -14.23
N GLU A 637 20.70 6.82 -14.26
CA GLU A 637 20.35 6.08 -15.48
C GLU A 637 18.86 5.69 -15.52
N TYR A 638 18.25 5.45 -14.36
CA TYR A 638 16.86 5.03 -14.24
C TYR A 638 16.01 6.07 -13.48
N ASP A 639 15.02 6.64 -14.17
CA ASP A 639 13.99 7.53 -13.59
C ASP A 639 12.98 6.72 -12.74
N LEU A 640 13.44 6.29 -11.56
CA LEU A 640 12.70 5.44 -10.62
C LEU A 640 12.57 6.11 -9.25
N SER A 641 11.49 5.77 -8.53
CA SER A 641 11.30 6.23 -7.14
C SER A 641 12.49 5.82 -6.27
N HIS A 642 12.83 6.65 -5.28
CA HIS A 642 13.93 6.35 -4.34
C HIS A 642 13.77 4.95 -3.71
N ARG A 643 12.54 4.60 -3.33
CA ARG A 643 12.22 3.29 -2.74
C ARG A 643 12.49 2.14 -3.71
N THR A 644 12.14 2.27 -4.98
CA THR A 644 12.41 1.24 -6.00
C THR A 644 13.90 1.05 -6.22
N ARG A 645 14.67 2.14 -6.26
CA ARG A 645 16.13 2.09 -6.37
C ARG A 645 16.76 1.41 -5.15
N GLN A 646 16.32 1.79 -3.95
CA GLN A 646 16.79 1.18 -2.69
C GLN A 646 16.49 -0.32 -2.63
N ASN A 647 15.31 -0.73 -3.09
CA ASN A 647 14.89 -2.12 -3.18
C ASN A 647 15.82 -2.93 -4.10
N ALA A 648 16.07 -2.43 -5.31
CA ALA A 648 16.95 -3.08 -6.28
C ALA A 648 18.39 -3.21 -5.77
N ILE A 649 18.97 -2.13 -5.23
CA ILE A 649 20.30 -2.17 -4.63
C ILE A 649 20.34 -3.12 -3.42
N THR A 650 19.26 -3.21 -2.63
CA THR A 650 19.18 -4.19 -1.53
C THR A 650 19.24 -5.63 -2.04
N ALA A 651 18.54 -5.95 -3.13
CA ALA A 651 18.59 -7.28 -3.73
C ALA A 651 19.99 -7.61 -4.28
N LEU A 652 20.65 -6.64 -4.94
CA LEU A 652 22.03 -6.80 -5.41
C LEU A 652 23.02 -7.05 -4.26
N PHE A 653 22.92 -6.28 -3.18
CA PHE A 653 23.76 -6.47 -1.99
C PHE A 653 23.59 -7.88 -1.42
N GLN A 654 22.35 -8.35 -1.26
CA GLN A 654 22.09 -9.69 -0.77
C GLN A 654 22.64 -10.76 -1.72
N LEU A 655 22.49 -10.60 -3.03
CA LEU A 655 23.06 -11.54 -4.01
C LEU A 655 24.57 -11.67 -3.82
N LEU A 656 25.28 -10.55 -3.68
CA LEU A 656 26.73 -10.56 -3.56
C LEU A 656 27.21 -11.00 -2.17
N SER A 657 26.47 -10.69 -1.10
CA SER A 657 26.89 -11.02 0.26
C SER A 657 26.53 -12.44 0.71
N GLU A 658 25.46 -13.01 0.15
CA GLU A 658 24.92 -14.33 0.52
C GLU A 658 25.34 -15.43 -0.47
N THR A 659 26.26 -15.13 -1.38
CA THR A 659 26.81 -16.08 -2.36
C THR A 659 28.33 -15.92 -2.48
N PRO A 660 29.05 -16.91 -3.03
CA PRO A 660 30.48 -16.80 -3.32
C PRO A 660 30.85 -15.68 -4.31
N LEU A 661 29.88 -15.09 -5.02
CA LEU A 661 30.10 -14.00 -5.98
C LEU A 661 30.83 -12.81 -5.36
N GLY A 662 30.42 -12.37 -4.18
CA GLY A 662 31.02 -11.19 -3.55
C GLY A 662 32.46 -11.44 -3.13
N GLY A 663 32.65 -12.43 -2.25
CA GLY A 663 33.96 -12.70 -1.63
C GLY A 663 34.95 -13.44 -2.51
N GLN A 664 34.54 -14.54 -3.16
CA GLN A 664 35.47 -15.43 -3.88
C GLN A 664 35.75 -14.96 -5.31
N LEU A 665 34.73 -14.46 -6.01
CA LEU A 665 34.90 -13.86 -7.35
C LEU A 665 35.29 -12.37 -7.27
N GLY A 666 35.38 -11.80 -6.06
CA GLY A 666 35.77 -10.40 -5.85
C GLY A 666 34.79 -9.39 -6.45
N LEU A 667 33.52 -9.78 -6.62
CA LEU A 667 32.47 -8.93 -7.17
C LEU A 667 31.79 -8.08 -6.10
N GLY A 668 32.20 -8.18 -4.83
CA GLY A 668 31.55 -7.50 -3.72
C GLY A 668 32.25 -7.64 -2.35
N ILE A 669 31.44 -7.53 -1.30
CA ILE A 669 31.77 -7.17 0.09
C ILE A 669 32.90 -8.01 0.73
N ASP A 670 33.78 -7.35 1.52
CA ASP A 670 34.65 -8.00 2.50
C ASP A 670 33.84 -8.50 3.70
N LEU A 671 33.76 -9.82 3.86
CA LEU A 671 33.06 -10.45 4.98
C LEU A 671 33.92 -10.35 6.24
N THR A 672 33.74 -9.27 7.02
CA THR A 672 34.11 -9.28 8.44
C THR A 672 32.88 -9.71 9.26
N PRO A 673 32.93 -10.81 10.04
CA PRO A 673 31.79 -11.26 10.84
C PRO A 673 31.39 -10.20 11.88
N GLY A 674 30.10 -9.81 11.90
CA GLY A 674 29.51 -8.98 12.97
C GLY A 674 29.24 -7.50 12.65
N GLN A 675 29.62 -6.98 11.47
CA GLN A 675 29.24 -5.63 11.04
C GLN A 675 28.07 -5.65 10.04
N ARG A 676 27.13 -4.71 10.18
CA ARG A 676 26.11 -4.43 9.15
C ARG A 676 26.81 -3.74 7.98
N ASN A 677 27.23 -4.52 6.99
CA ASN A 677 28.03 -4.02 5.87
C ASN A 677 27.22 -3.07 4.97
N THR A 678 27.62 -1.81 4.92
CA THR A 678 27.01 -0.75 4.11
C THR A 678 27.80 -0.40 2.85
N THR A 679 29.02 -0.94 2.69
CA THR A 679 29.94 -0.60 1.59
C THR A 679 30.28 -1.84 0.74
N LEU A 680 30.24 -1.66 -0.57
CA LEU A 680 30.59 -2.67 -1.56
C LEU A 680 32.01 -2.43 -2.07
N HIS A 681 32.82 -3.49 -2.17
CA HIS A 681 34.17 -3.45 -2.75
C HIS A 681 34.22 -4.31 -4.02
N LYS A 682 34.53 -3.73 -5.17
CA LYS A 682 34.59 -4.46 -6.45
C LYS A 682 36.05 -4.66 -6.85
N ARG A 683 36.63 -5.83 -6.55
CA ARG A 683 38.10 -6.09 -6.60
C ARG A 683 38.57 -6.99 -7.74
N GLY A 684 37.66 -7.72 -8.36
CA GLY A 684 37.95 -8.66 -9.43
C GLY A 684 38.40 -10.04 -8.94
N TRP A 685 38.32 -11.02 -9.83
CA TRP A 685 38.56 -12.42 -9.52
C TRP A 685 40.05 -12.77 -9.68
N LYS A 686 40.72 -13.04 -8.56
CA LYS A 686 42.18 -13.25 -8.53
C LYS A 686 42.63 -14.54 -9.21
N ASN A 687 41.89 -15.64 -9.01
CA ASN A 687 42.24 -16.98 -9.49
C ASN A 687 41.06 -17.54 -10.32
N PRO A 688 40.87 -17.05 -11.55
CA PRO A 688 39.75 -17.46 -12.39
C PRO A 688 39.87 -18.90 -12.89
N ASP A 689 38.73 -19.61 -12.90
CA ASP A 689 38.61 -20.93 -13.54
C ASP A 689 38.66 -20.78 -15.07
N PRO A 690 39.63 -21.39 -15.77
CA PRO A 690 39.82 -21.19 -17.21
C PRO A 690 38.57 -21.50 -18.04
N LEU A 691 37.84 -22.57 -17.71
CA LEU A 691 36.64 -22.97 -18.44
C LEU A 691 35.46 -22.00 -18.22
N SER A 692 35.37 -21.36 -17.05
CA SER A 692 34.42 -20.26 -16.81
C SER A 692 34.71 -19.04 -17.68
N ILE A 693 35.99 -18.75 -17.93
CA ILE A 693 36.38 -17.67 -18.83
C ILE A 693 36.06 -18.05 -20.28
N LEU A 694 36.39 -19.27 -20.70
CA LEU A 694 36.03 -19.78 -22.02
C LEU A 694 34.52 -19.76 -22.26
N TYR A 695 33.71 -20.09 -21.24
CA TYR A 695 32.26 -19.98 -21.29
C TYR A 695 31.82 -18.55 -21.59
N SER A 696 32.34 -17.56 -20.84
CA SER A 696 32.01 -16.15 -21.06
C SER A 696 32.43 -15.63 -22.45
N LEU A 697 33.54 -16.13 -23.01
CA LEU A 697 33.98 -15.81 -24.36
C LEU A 697 33.02 -16.34 -25.42
N TYR A 698 32.65 -17.62 -25.34
CA TYR A 698 31.69 -18.23 -26.26
C TYR A 698 30.33 -17.55 -26.18
N ARG A 699 29.89 -17.21 -24.96
CA ARG A 699 28.70 -16.39 -24.76
C ARG A 699 28.81 -15.09 -25.53
N TYR A 700 29.85 -14.29 -25.27
CA TYR A 700 30.03 -13.01 -25.95
C TYR A 700 30.04 -13.17 -27.48
N ALA A 701 30.79 -14.15 -27.99
CA ALA A 701 30.89 -14.46 -29.42
C ALA A 701 29.53 -14.81 -30.06
N GLU A 702 28.72 -15.64 -29.40
CA GLU A 702 27.35 -15.97 -29.83
C GLU A 702 26.45 -14.73 -29.89
N LYS A 703 26.59 -13.80 -28.94
CA LYS A 703 25.79 -12.55 -28.91
C LYS A 703 26.15 -11.63 -30.07
N VAL A 704 27.44 -11.44 -30.34
CA VAL A 704 27.91 -10.56 -31.42
C VAL A 704 27.97 -11.27 -32.78
N ASN A 705 27.67 -12.56 -32.81
CA ASN A 705 27.79 -13.45 -33.97
C ASN A 705 29.17 -13.36 -34.64
N ARG A 706 30.24 -13.31 -33.83
CA ARG A 706 31.63 -13.22 -34.29
C ARG A 706 32.54 -14.01 -33.36
N TYR A 707 33.32 -14.90 -33.95
CA TYR A 707 34.20 -15.84 -33.24
C TYR A 707 35.69 -15.50 -33.38
N GLU A 708 36.01 -14.44 -34.13
CA GLU A 708 37.34 -13.84 -34.19
C GLU A 708 37.34 -12.58 -33.34
N LEU A 709 38.00 -12.63 -32.20
CA LEU A 709 38.01 -11.60 -31.16
C LEU A 709 39.43 -11.10 -30.92
N THR A 710 39.57 -9.96 -30.25
CA THR A 710 40.88 -9.50 -29.76
C THR A 710 40.86 -9.35 -28.24
N VAL A 711 42.00 -9.56 -27.58
CA VAL A 711 42.11 -9.32 -26.14
C VAL A 711 41.78 -7.87 -25.81
N ARG A 712 42.24 -6.92 -26.63
CA ARG A 712 41.95 -5.50 -26.47
C ARG A 712 40.46 -5.19 -26.50
N GLU A 713 39.70 -5.79 -27.40
CA GLU A 713 38.24 -5.63 -27.46
C GLU A 713 37.58 -6.09 -26.16
N LEU A 714 37.99 -7.25 -25.66
CA LEU A 714 37.44 -7.84 -24.44
C LEU A 714 37.75 -7.03 -23.17
N PHE A 715 38.79 -6.19 -23.23
CA PHE A 715 39.20 -5.31 -22.13
C PHE A 715 38.60 -3.90 -22.22
N GLN A 716 38.44 -3.35 -23.44
CA GLN A 716 38.11 -1.94 -23.65
C GLN A 716 36.71 -1.68 -24.23
N GLY A 717 36.01 -2.69 -24.77
CA GLY A 717 34.78 -2.47 -25.54
C GLY A 717 33.66 -3.51 -25.37
N ALA A 718 33.92 -4.67 -24.78
CA ALA A 718 32.91 -5.72 -24.59
C ALA A 718 32.09 -5.52 -23.29
N GLU A 719 30.80 -5.20 -23.42
CA GLU A 719 29.87 -5.05 -22.27
C GLU A 719 29.73 -6.30 -21.39
N GLU A 720 30.07 -7.48 -21.92
CA GLU A 720 30.00 -8.77 -21.21
C GLU A 720 31.26 -9.62 -21.41
N GLY A 721 32.41 -8.97 -21.67
CA GLY A 721 33.70 -9.64 -21.74
C GLY A 721 34.24 -10.07 -20.37
N PRO A 722 35.29 -10.92 -20.30
CA PRO A 722 35.87 -11.39 -19.05
C PRO A 722 36.30 -10.27 -18.09
N TYR A 723 36.82 -9.15 -18.60
CA TYR A 723 37.14 -7.99 -17.78
C TYR A 723 35.90 -7.31 -17.20
N ALA A 724 34.86 -7.10 -18.01
CA ALA A 724 33.61 -6.48 -17.54
C ALA A 724 32.91 -7.35 -16.48
N LEU A 725 32.85 -8.67 -16.71
CA LEU A 725 32.18 -9.59 -15.80
C LEU A 725 32.96 -9.88 -14.52
N PHE A 726 34.29 -10.03 -14.61
CA PHE A 726 35.11 -10.59 -13.52
C PHE A 726 36.30 -9.73 -13.10
N GLY A 727 36.61 -8.63 -13.79
CA GLY A 727 37.67 -7.70 -13.36
C GLY A 727 39.06 -8.32 -13.39
N ILE A 728 39.30 -9.20 -14.35
CA ILE A 728 40.56 -9.93 -14.49
C ILE A 728 41.54 -9.07 -15.27
N GLU A 729 42.73 -8.88 -14.70
CA GLU A 729 43.81 -8.10 -15.32
C GLU A 729 44.29 -8.74 -16.64
N ARG A 730 44.75 -7.90 -17.57
CA ARG A 730 45.12 -8.32 -18.92
C ARG A 730 46.19 -9.42 -18.93
N ASP A 731 47.23 -9.29 -18.13
CA ASP A 731 48.33 -10.26 -18.09
C ASP A 731 47.86 -11.65 -17.65
N VAL A 732 46.85 -11.70 -16.77
CA VAL A 732 46.23 -12.94 -16.30
C VAL A 732 45.39 -13.55 -17.43
N LEU A 733 44.61 -12.75 -18.15
CA LEU A 733 43.83 -13.20 -19.30
C LEU A 733 44.72 -13.76 -20.42
N ASP A 734 45.82 -13.08 -20.76
CA ASP A 734 46.76 -13.54 -21.78
C ASP A 734 47.34 -14.93 -21.43
N GLY A 735 47.69 -15.13 -20.16
CA GLY A 735 48.13 -16.42 -19.64
C GLY A 735 47.05 -17.51 -19.75
N LEU A 736 45.81 -17.19 -19.37
CA LEU A 736 44.67 -18.12 -19.45
C LEU A 736 44.35 -18.49 -20.90
N PHE A 737 44.35 -17.54 -21.83
CA PHE A 737 44.04 -17.81 -23.23
C PHE A 737 45.10 -18.69 -23.89
N ARG A 738 46.39 -18.49 -23.57
CA ARG A 738 47.46 -19.38 -24.03
C ARG A 738 47.28 -20.79 -23.45
N GLY A 739 46.95 -20.90 -22.16
CA GLY A 739 46.68 -22.19 -21.51
C GLY A 739 45.49 -22.93 -22.12
N LEU A 740 44.36 -22.24 -22.29
CA LEU A 740 43.17 -22.77 -22.94
C LEU A 740 43.43 -23.17 -24.38
N SER A 741 44.21 -22.39 -25.12
CA SER A 741 44.58 -22.70 -26.51
C SER A 741 45.48 -23.93 -26.62
N ALA A 742 46.29 -24.22 -25.61
CA ALA A 742 47.11 -25.43 -25.56
C ALA A 742 46.30 -26.66 -25.14
N GLN A 743 45.39 -26.50 -24.18
CA GLN A 743 44.63 -27.60 -23.59
C GLN A 743 43.38 -27.99 -24.41
N TYR A 744 42.72 -27.00 -25.02
CA TYR A 744 41.48 -27.18 -25.80
C TYR A 744 41.59 -26.53 -27.20
N PRO A 745 42.53 -26.97 -28.05
CA PRO A 745 42.79 -26.36 -29.37
C PRO A 745 41.60 -26.45 -30.33
N ASN A 746 40.65 -27.36 -30.08
CA ASN A 746 39.41 -27.47 -30.86
C ASN A 746 38.39 -26.38 -30.53
N PHE A 747 38.51 -25.72 -29.38
CA PHE A 747 37.60 -24.66 -28.92
C PHE A 747 38.19 -23.26 -29.10
N ILE A 748 39.48 -23.09 -28.84
CA ILE A 748 40.13 -21.77 -28.90
C ILE A 748 41.55 -21.84 -29.43
N LYS A 749 41.91 -20.88 -30.28
CA LYS A 749 43.27 -20.61 -30.70
C LYS A 749 43.65 -19.19 -30.29
N ALA A 750 44.71 -19.03 -29.50
CA ALA A 750 45.19 -17.73 -29.04
C ALA A 750 46.53 -17.36 -29.69
N GLU A 751 46.56 -16.28 -30.45
CA GLU A 751 47.76 -15.75 -31.12
C GLU A 751 48.18 -14.44 -30.45
N ILE A 752 48.79 -14.56 -29.26
CA ILE A 752 49.17 -13.43 -28.41
C ILE A 752 50.70 -13.27 -28.43
N ILE A 753 51.23 -12.46 -29.35
CA ILE A 753 52.68 -12.21 -29.52
C ILE A 753 52.91 -10.74 -29.85
N ARG A 754 53.61 -10.00 -28.97
CA ARG A 754 54.03 -8.58 -29.10
C ARG A 754 52.90 -7.63 -29.55
N ASP A 755 52.62 -7.56 -30.86
CA ASP A 755 51.64 -6.66 -31.49
C ASP A 755 50.34 -7.37 -31.94
N LEU A 756 50.26 -8.70 -31.79
CA LEU A 756 49.08 -9.52 -32.09
C LEU A 756 48.40 -9.96 -30.79
N ASP A 757 47.08 -9.81 -30.73
CA ASP A 757 46.24 -10.22 -29.60
C ASP A 757 44.94 -10.91 -30.05
N ASN A 758 45.01 -11.68 -31.14
CA ASN A 758 43.86 -12.33 -31.75
C ASN A 758 43.49 -13.62 -31.00
N LEU A 759 42.19 -13.83 -30.87
CA LEU A 759 41.55 -15.04 -30.33
C LEU A 759 40.58 -15.57 -31.37
N PHE A 760 40.74 -16.83 -31.74
CA PHE A 760 39.83 -17.51 -32.67
C PHE A 760 39.09 -18.61 -31.92
N LEU A 761 37.78 -18.45 -31.79
CA LEU A 761 36.89 -19.47 -31.24
C LEU A 761 36.35 -20.33 -32.38
N ASN A 762 36.15 -21.61 -32.13
CA ASN A 762 35.54 -22.49 -33.13
C ASN A 762 34.02 -22.34 -33.09
N ASN A 763 33.44 -21.85 -34.20
CA ASN A 763 32.00 -21.61 -34.35
C ASN A 763 31.15 -22.89 -34.47
N MET A 764 31.78 -24.06 -34.58
CA MET A 764 31.12 -25.36 -34.50
C MET A 764 30.75 -25.75 -33.06
N HIS A 765 31.24 -25.01 -32.07
CA HIS A 765 30.98 -25.24 -30.65
C HIS A 765 30.11 -24.14 -30.04
N THR A 766 29.45 -24.47 -28.93
CA THR A 766 28.60 -23.53 -28.18
C THR A 766 29.11 -23.29 -26.76
N ALA A 767 28.66 -22.20 -26.14
CA ALA A 767 28.93 -21.92 -24.73
C ALA A 767 28.50 -23.07 -23.82
N LYS A 768 27.39 -23.75 -24.13
CA LYS A 768 26.93 -24.90 -23.34
C LYS A 768 27.91 -26.06 -23.36
N GLU A 769 28.50 -26.36 -24.52
CA GLU A 769 29.47 -27.46 -24.68
C GLU A 769 30.75 -27.20 -23.88
N VAL A 770 31.16 -25.94 -23.72
CA VAL A 770 32.31 -25.58 -22.88
C VAL A 770 32.13 -26.05 -21.43
N LEU A 771 30.90 -26.03 -20.90
CA LEU A 771 30.62 -26.47 -19.53
C LEU A 771 30.70 -27.99 -19.34
N GLN A 772 30.79 -28.75 -20.43
CA GLN A 772 30.93 -30.20 -20.42
C GLN A 772 32.41 -30.64 -20.47
N LEU A 773 33.35 -29.69 -20.61
CA LEU A 773 34.78 -29.96 -20.59
C LEU A 773 35.28 -30.20 -19.16
N GLU A 774 36.20 -31.15 -19.03
CA GLU A 774 36.89 -31.51 -17.77
C GLU A 774 38.21 -30.76 -17.61
#